data_AF-A0A412X7P8-F1
#
_entry.id   AF-A0A412X7P8-F1
#
_cell.length_a   1.000
_cell.length_b   1.000
_cell.length_c   1.000
_cell.angle_alpha   90.00
_cell.angle_beta   90.00
_cell.angle_gamma   90.00
#
_symmetry.space_group_name_H-M   'P 1'
#
loop_
_entity.id
_entity.type
_entity.pdbx_description
1 polymer ?
#
loop_
_entity_poly.entity_id
_entity_poly.type
_entity_poly.pdbx_seq_one_letter_code
_entity_poly.pdbx_strand_id
1 'polypeptide(L)'
;MKQVLWILLAFVLLCACEEKHFMTDPDYRRMVEQDFQKKKEVLEGNPGNLFAVFDSPMSVEEREALMFLYAYSPLIDLSFSGGDFLLKHVRWAFQAREAMPWGKDIPEDIFRHFVLPVRGGKENLDTARIVFYKELKERVAACESMEKAALEVNHWCHEHVIYKPTNARTRSPLATMLTAYGRCGEESIFTLAALRAVGIPARQIYTPRWAHCDDNHAWIEVWVDGEWKYLGACEPEPRLNIAWFTLPVQRAMYVESEVFGKYNGQEEIVYVNESGSGVNVTSHYTRTVPTVVQVIDENGQPVENAKVEYKIFNYGEFYPVVTLYSDVKGETSLTLGQGDIFVWASKGKKLGFGELSVERQDTLTVVLDKAVGNLFSGEWDLVPPRQHDITALSTDEERAVNDRRFAREDSLRNVYVATFMSRTQGGDIAMELGVDTAHFAAYMVASRGNYSELLRFMREVSPERRTLAMNLLGVIAEKDLQDTPADVLLSHVEGDGRDVSNPYFTEYILNPRVQNELLTAYREAVREFLKRHDITDVTSLIQETGKIKVVDSLYPAKVVTPPVGVIRAGVTDVLSRNVFFVAACRTMGIPARLSPISGKPEYYQNRTWHTVNFMTEKVVPKGELMLHYTQKTVSDPKYFLNFTIGKLEDGRVRTIDLGSNAAVDMGVGASYEMIFTKPVILEEGDYLLSTGNRRSDGAILADLVSFQVEAGKLTNIDMLIRPCVEKMEILGVVPTVLSIVPEGKTKPEAIRLPEKGYTAIALIEANKEPTNHLLRDMSGMKDDFENLGVPLYFVFKDADHQAKFNRADFRAFPSVMRWGTDLDGRLLKGLAEGLRLTNTESLPLIVLLNAKGKVVFVSQGYRVGLGTQIMNIISRK
;
A
#
# COMPACT_ATOMS: atom_id res chain seq x y z
N MET A 1 5.00 14.01 71.31
CA MET A 1 5.25 14.83 70.09
C MET A 1 6.38 14.31 69.21
N LYS A 2 7.60 14.05 69.71
CA LYS A 2 8.72 13.57 68.86
C LYS A 2 8.46 12.20 68.18
N GLN A 3 7.85 11.22 68.86
CA GLN A 3 7.53 9.93 68.24
C GLN A 3 6.45 10.01 67.15
N VAL A 4 5.46 10.90 67.30
CA VAL A 4 4.43 11.14 66.27
C VAL A 4 5.04 11.83 65.05
N LEU A 5 6.01 12.72 65.25
CA LEU A 5 6.74 13.39 64.16
C LEU A 5 7.61 12.41 63.36
N TRP A 6 8.22 11.42 64.01
CA TRP A 6 9.02 10.38 63.34
C TRP A 6 8.17 9.36 62.58
N ILE A 7 6.97 9.04 63.09
CA ILE A 7 6.02 8.18 62.36
C ILE A 7 5.44 8.94 61.16
N LEU A 8 5.12 10.23 61.29
CA LEU A 8 4.71 11.07 60.16
C LEU A 8 5.85 11.26 59.14
N LEU A 9 7.11 11.44 59.57
CA LEU A 9 8.25 11.51 58.65
C LEU A 9 8.48 10.19 57.93
N ALA A 10 8.35 9.06 58.63
CA ALA A 10 8.47 7.73 58.04
C ALA A 10 7.31 7.41 57.08
N PHE A 11 6.09 7.87 57.38
CA PHE A 11 4.93 7.73 56.49
C PHE A 11 5.04 8.65 55.27
N VAL A 12 5.57 9.87 55.44
CA VAL A 12 5.88 10.78 54.32
C VAL A 12 7.05 10.26 53.48
N LEU A 13 8.05 9.61 54.07
CA LEU A 13 9.16 8.95 53.34
C LEU A 13 8.74 7.63 52.66
N LEU A 14 7.77 6.90 53.23
CA LEU A 14 7.18 5.69 52.61
C LEU A 14 6.18 6.04 51.49
N CYS A 15 5.54 7.20 51.55
CA CYS A 15 4.71 7.73 50.45
C CYS A 15 5.50 8.55 49.41
N ALA A 16 6.78 8.88 49.65
CA ALA A 16 7.60 9.71 48.75
C ALA A 16 8.45 8.92 47.72
N CYS A 17 8.30 7.59 47.65
CA CYS A 17 8.96 6.75 46.65
C CYS A 17 7.96 5.78 45.99
N GLU A 18 6.78 6.24 45.59
CA GLU A 18 6.07 5.55 44.51
C GLU A 18 6.82 5.85 43.22
N GLU A 19 7.49 4.84 42.65
CA GLU A 19 8.07 4.94 41.32
C GLU A 19 6.94 5.24 40.34
N LYS A 20 7.02 6.36 39.64
CA LYS A 20 6.03 6.74 38.63
C LYS A 20 6.17 5.79 37.44
N HIS A 21 5.18 4.93 37.25
CA HIS A 21 5.10 3.99 36.15
C HIS A 21 4.36 4.60 34.96
N PHE A 22 4.81 4.25 33.75
CA PHE A 22 4.13 4.61 32.50
C PHE A 22 2.94 3.68 32.22
N MET A 23 3.07 2.40 32.57
CA MET A 23 1.98 1.43 32.51
C MET A 23 1.42 1.23 33.93
N THR A 24 0.31 1.90 34.25
CA THR A 24 -0.25 1.87 35.61
C THR A 24 -1.03 0.59 35.92
N ASP A 25 -1.54 -0.12 34.92
CA ASP A 25 -2.11 -1.46 35.09
C ASP A 25 -1.00 -2.49 35.34
N PRO A 26 -0.93 -3.11 36.55
CA PRO A 26 0.13 -4.04 36.89
C PRO A 26 0.08 -5.36 36.10
N ASP A 27 -1.10 -5.80 35.66
CA ASP A 27 -1.23 -7.04 34.89
C ASP A 27 -0.82 -6.80 33.44
N TYR A 28 -1.21 -5.65 32.87
CA TYR A 28 -0.73 -5.23 31.55
C TYR A 28 0.80 -5.07 31.55
N ARG A 29 1.35 -4.38 32.54
CA ARG A 29 2.81 -4.20 32.68
C ARG A 29 3.53 -5.55 32.76
N ARG A 30 3.04 -6.50 33.58
CA ARG A 30 3.62 -7.85 33.69
C ARG A 30 3.56 -8.60 32.36
N MET A 31 2.49 -8.46 31.60
CA MET A 31 2.37 -9.05 30.27
C MET A 31 3.40 -8.49 29.29
N VAL A 32 3.60 -7.17 29.27
CA VAL A 32 4.64 -6.53 28.44
C VAL A 32 6.04 -6.97 28.85
N GLU A 33 6.31 -7.06 30.16
CA GLU A 33 7.58 -7.60 30.67
C GLU A 33 7.83 -9.03 30.19
N GLN A 34 6.82 -9.90 30.27
CA GLN A 34 6.92 -11.28 29.79
C GLN A 34 7.16 -11.36 28.28
N ASP A 35 6.44 -10.58 27.48
CA ASP A 35 6.62 -10.56 26.02
C ASP A 35 8.00 -10.00 25.64
N PHE A 36 8.47 -8.98 26.35
CA PHE A 36 9.84 -8.47 26.23
C PHE A 36 10.88 -9.55 26.54
N GLN A 37 10.74 -10.29 27.64
CA GLN A 37 11.68 -11.37 27.99
C GLN A 37 11.66 -12.49 26.95
N LYS A 38 10.49 -12.94 26.49
CA LYS A 38 10.39 -13.95 25.42
C LYS A 38 11.13 -13.52 24.16
N LYS A 39 10.95 -12.26 23.76
CA LYS A 39 11.65 -11.74 22.58
C LYS A 39 13.14 -11.59 22.82
N LYS A 40 13.54 -11.19 24.03
CA LYS A 40 14.93 -11.19 24.45
C LYS A 40 15.53 -12.59 24.34
N GLU A 41 14.90 -13.64 24.85
CA GLU A 41 15.37 -15.03 24.73
C GLU A 41 15.58 -15.48 23.26
N VAL A 42 14.71 -15.04 22.34
CA VAL A 42 14.85 -15.35 20.91
C VAL A 42 16.04 -14.63 20.27
N LEU A 43 16.34 -13.42 20.74
CA LEU A 43 17.35 -12.53 20.19
C LEU A 43 18.67 -12.58 20.97
N GLU A 44 18.72 -13.14 22.18
CA GLU A 44 19.90 -13.12 23.05
C GLU A 44 21.07 -13.91 22.43
N GLY A 45 22.29 -13.43 22.63
CA GLY A 45 23.49 -13.99 21.99
C GLY A 45 23.68 -13.62 20.51
N ASN A 46 22.86 -12.72 19.97
CA ASN A 46 23.04 -12.20 18.62
C ASN A 46 24.37 -11.42 18.46
N PRO A 47 24.95 -11.38 17.25
CA PRO A 47 26.20 -10.66 17.00
C PRO A 47 26.14 -9.15 17.28
N GLY A 48 24.95 -8.53 17.21
CA GLY A 48 24.75 -7.09 17.29
C GLY A 48 24.51 -6.51 18.69
N ASN A 49 24.39 -7.33 19.74
CA ASN A 49 23.98 -6.92 21.09
C ASN A 49 22.79 -5.94 21.09
N LEU A 50 21.65 -6.37 20.53
CA LEU A 50 20.50 -5.50 20.27
C LEU A 50 19.84 -4.85 21.52
N PHE A 51 20.21 -5.28 22.73
CA PHE A 51 19.62 -4.81 24.00
C PHE A 51 20.54 -3.89 24.81
N ALA A 52 21.73 -3.53 24.29
CA ALA A 52 22.70 -2.68 24.99
C ALA A 52 22.12 -1.33 25.46
N VAL A 53 21.10 -0.79 24.77
CA VAL A 53 20.43 0.46 25.17
C VAL A 53 19.85 0.41 26.59
N PHE A 54 19.49 -0.76 27.11
CA PHE A 54 18.91 -0.89 28.45
C PHE A 54 19.92 -0.67 29.59
N ASP A 55 21.21 -0.61 29.26
CA ASP A 55 22.30 -0.24 30.16
C ASP A 55 22.48 1.29 30.25
N SER A 56 21.85 2.05 29.35
CA SER A 56 21.87 3.51 29.37
C SER A 56 21.00 4.08 30.51
N PRO A 57 21.34 5.26 31.05
CA PRO A 57 20.49 5.94 32.03
C PRO A 57 19.10 6.25 31.49
N MET A 58 18.07 5.82 32.22
CA MET A 58 16.66 6.03 31.88
C MET A 58 15.77 6.09 33.13
N SER A 59 14.67 6.84 33.04
CA SER A 59 13.60 6.78 34.05
C SER A 59 12.82 5.45 33.97
N VAL A 60 12.00 5.16 34.99
CA VAL A 60 11.10 3.99 34.97
C VAL A 60 10.12 4.08 33.80
N GLU A 61 9.52 5.26 33.59
CA GLU A 61 8.61 5.50 32.46
C GLU A 61 9.29 5.28 31.10
N GLU A 62 10.52 5.77 30.93
CA GLU A 62 11.30 5.56 29.70
C GLU A 62 11.63 4.08 29.48
N ARG A 63 12.01 3.37 30.54
CA ARG A 63 12.32 1.94 30.49
C ARG A 63 11.10 1.13 30.08
N GLU A 64 9.95 1.40 30.69
CA GLU A 64 8.69 0.71 30.39
C GLU A 64 8.21 0.98 28.96
N ALA A 65 8.26 2.23 28.52
CA ALA A 65 7.92 2.58 27.13
C ALA A 65 8.87 1.93 26.12
N LEU A 66 10.18 1.89 26.42
CA LEU A 66 11.15 1.20 25.57
C LEU A 66 10.94 -0.31 25.56
N MET A 67 10.60 -0.93 26.70
CA MET A 67 10.24 -2.35 26.79
C MET A 67 9.01 -2.67 25.94
N PHE A 68 7.98 -1.80 25.97
CA PHE A 68 6.81 -1.93 25.11
C PHE A 68 7.20 -1.92 23.62
N LEU A 69 8.02 -0.95 23.19
CA LEU A 69 8.50 -0.90 21.80
C LEU A 69 9.34 -2.15 21.46
N TYR A 70 10.23 -2.59 22.35
CA TYR A 70 11.03 -3.78 22.10
C TYR A 70 10.16 -5.04 22.00
N ALA A 71 9.17 -5.22 22.86
CA ALA A 71 8.25 -6.37 22.81
C ALA A 71 7.53 -6.44 21.45
N TYR A 72 7.07 -5.30 20.94
CA TYR A 72 6.07 -5.29 19.85
C TYR A 72 6.56 -4.74 18.50
N SER A 73 7.71 -4.08 18.40
CA SER A 73 8.26 -3.64 17.11
C SER A 73 8.76 -4.80 16.25
N PRO A 74 8.62 -4.76 14.91
CA PRO A 74 9.26 -5.76 14.05
C PRO A 74 10.80 -5.73 14.23
N LEU A 75 11.46 -6.85 14.01
CA LEU A 75 12.90 -6.98 14.28
C LEU A 75 13.78 -6.06 13.40
N ILE A 76 13.31 -5.57 12.26
CA ILE A 76 14.02 -4.50 11.52
C ILE A 76 14.26 -3.25 12.38
N ASP A 77 13.30 -2.87 13.22
CA ASP A 77 13.43 -1.67 14.07
C ASP A 77 14.50 -1.88 15.15
N LEU A 78 14.67 -3.11 15.63
CA LEU A 78 15.68 -3.44 16.64
C LEU A 78 17.06 -3.64 16.02
N SER A 79 17.12 -4.36 14.90
CA SER A 79 18.37 -4.80 14.25
C SER A 79 19.01 -3.75 13.36
N PHE A 80 18.20 -2.86 12.76
CA PHE A 80 18.66 -1.84 11.82
C PHE A 80 18.56 -0.43 12.41
N SER A 81 17.38 0.00 12.89
CA SER A 81 17.22 1.34 13.50
C SER A 81 17.92 1.44 14.86
N GLY A 82 17.78 0.41 15.71
CA GLY A 82 18.54 0.25 16.95
C GLY A 82 17.90 0.89 18.19
N GLY A 83 18.38 0.47 19.36
CA GLY A 83 17.82 0.87 20.65
C GLY A 83 17.91 2.36 20.96
N ASP A 84 19.06 2.99 20.67
CA ASP A 84 19.25 4.43 20.90
C ASP A 84 18.26 5.27 20.08
N PHE A 85 17.97 4.83 18.85
CA PHE A 85 16.96 5.46 18.00
C PHE A 85 15.58 5.35 18.65
N LEU A 86 15.17 4.16 19.11
CA LEU A 86 13.87 3.98 19.76
C LEU A 86 13.77 4.77 21.07
N LEU A 87 14.78 4.75 21.93
CA LEU A 87 14.81 5.53 23.18
C LEU A 87 14.73 7.03 22.90
N LYS A 88 15.40 7.52 21.85
CA LYS A 88 15.26 8.91 21.41
C LYS A 88 13.80 9.23 21.07
N HIS A 89 13.10 8.35 20.35
CA HIS A 89 11.70 8.57 20.00
C HIS A 89 10.74 8.47 21.20
N VAL A 90 11.02 7.62 22.20
CA VAL A 90 10.31 7.60 23.49
C VAL A 90 10.38 8.98 24.15
N ARG A 91 11.60 9.54 24.26
CA ARG A 91 11.83 10.86 24.86
C ARG A 91 11.06 11.97 24.15
N TRP A 92 11.06 11.96 22.82
CA TRP A 92 10.27 12.94 22.04
C TRP A 92 8.77 12.74 22.19
N ALA A 93 8.28 11.50 22.36
CA ALA A 93 6.87 11.23 22.67
C ALA A 93 6.46 11.88 23.99
N PHE A 94 7.25 11.67 25.04
CA PHE A 94 7.00 12.24 26.37
C PHE A 94 7.13 13.75 26.38
N GLN A 95 8.13 14.30 25.67
CA GLN A 95 8.24 15.75 25.51
C GLN A 95 7.00 16.36 24.86
N ALA A 96 6.45 15.73 23.81
CA ALA A 96 5.21 16.19 23.20
C ALA A 96 4.02 16.06 24.15
N ARG A 97 3.94 14.97 24.92
CA ARG A 97 2.91 14.76 25.95
C ARG A 97 2.93 15.84 27.03
N GLU A 98 4.10 16.29 27.44
CA GLU A 98 4.24 17.33 28.46
C GLU A 98 3.94 18.74 27.92
N ALA A 99 4.36 19.02 26.68
CA ALA A 99 4.30 20.37 26.11
C ALA A 99 2.94 20.72 25.48
N MET A 100 2.21 19.73 24.94
CA MET A 100 0.99 19.99 24.17
C MET A 100 -0.24 20.13 25.07
N PRO A 101 -1.20 21.03 24.76
CA PRO A 101 -2.34 21.31 25.63
C PRO A 101 -3.20 20.09 25.99
N TRP A 102 -3.34 19.13 25.07
CA TRP A 102 -4.11 17.89 25.23
C TRP A 102 -3.32 16.74 25.88
N GLY A 103 -2.00 16.86 26.05
CA GLY A 103 -1.15 15.72 26.40
C GLY A 103 -1.45 15.10 27.77
N LYS A 104 -2.03 15.88 28.69
CA LYS A 104 -2.51 15.43 30.02
C LYS A 104 -3.88 14.73 29.97
N ASP A 105 -4.69 15.01 28.94
CA ASP A 105 -6.07 14.54 28.82
C ASP A 105 -6.14 13.21 28.05
N ILE A 106 -5.05 12.81 27.39
CA ILE A 106 -4.95 11.53 26.69
C ILE A 106 -4.75 10.39 27.71
N PRO A 107 -5.64 9.37 27.72
CA PRO A 107 -5.47 8.17 28.52
C PRO A 107 -4.16 7.42 28.23
N GLU A 108 -3.58 6.77 29.23
CA GLU A 108 -2.27 6.11 29.08
C GLU A 108 -2.27 4.99 28.03
N ASP A 109 -3.36 4.25 27.89
CA ASP A 109 -3.54 3.17 26.93
C ASP A 109 -3.64 3.74 25.51
N ILE A 110 -4.42 4.80 25.33
CA ILE A 110 -4.50 5.52 24.06
C ILE A 110 -3.14 6.09 23.65
N PHE A 111 -2.41 6.71 24.59
CA PHE A 111 -1.06 7.22 24.33
C PHE A 111 -0.08 6.09 23.94
N ARG A 112 -0.08 4.99 24.71
CA ARG A 112 0.80 3.83 24.51
C ARG A 112 0.60 3.17 23.15
N HIS A 113 -0.63 3.07 22.66
CA HIS A 113 -0.94 2.38 21.41
C HIS A 113 -0.95 3.30 20.18
N PHE A 114 -1.22 4.60 20.36
CA PHE A 114 -1.52 5.50 19.23
C PHE A 114 -0.66 6.77 19.15
N VAL A 115 0.26 6.99 20.11
CA VAL A 115 1.26 8.07 20.07
C VAL A 115 2.69 7.52 20.20
N LEU A 116 2.92 6.65 21.19
CA LEU A 116 4.24 6.09 21.48
C LEU A 116 4.87 5.34 20.28
N PRO A 117 4.15 4.49 19.52
CA PRO A 117 4.74 3.72 18.44
C PRO A 117 5.33 4.63 17.35
N VAL A 118 6.57 4.32 16.97
CA VAL A 118 7.30 5.09 15.95
C VAL A 118 6.80 4.76 14.56
N ARG A 119 6.59 3.47 14.29
CA ARG A 119 6.23 2.92 12.99
C ARG A 119 4.76 3.14 12.63
N GLY A 120 4.52 3.52 11.38
CA GLY A 120 3.26 3.41 10.65
C GLY A 120 3.40 2.43 9.48
N GLY A 121 2.58 1.38 9.44
CA GLY A 121 2.55 0.41 8.34
C GLY A 121 3.93 -0.13 7.95
N LYS A 122 4.25 -0.05 6.65
CA LYS A 122 5.42 -0.68 6.02
C LYS A 122 6.59 0.27 5.72
N GLU A 123 6.65 1.43 6.37
CA GLU A 123 7.69 2.42 6.12
C GLU A 123 9.10 1.97 6.54
N ASN A 124 10.13 2.75 6.17
CA ASN A 124 11.39 2.71 6.89
C ASN A 124 11.39 3.82 7.95
N LEU A 125 11.95 3.57 9.13
CA LEU A 125 11.95 4.57 10.19
C LEU A 125 13.01 5.65 9.92
N ASP A 126 12.64 6.90 10.18
CA ASP A 126 13.52 8.06 10.14
C ASP A 126 13.23 9.02 11.31
N THR A 127 13.88 10.18 11.32
CA THR A 127 13.74 11.17 12.39
C THR A 127 12.53 12.11 12.23
N ALA A 128 11.52 11.75 11.43
CA ALA A 128 10.35 12.59 11.14
C ALA A 128 9.69 13.17 12.39
N ARG A 129 9.47 12.36 13.43
CA ARG A 129 8.89 12.81 14.71
C ARG A 129 9.56 14.07 15.26
N ILE A 130 10.88 14.13 15.15
CA ILE A 130 11.70 15.22 15.70
C ILE A 130 11.58 16.48 14.84
N VAL A 131 11.63 16.31 13.51
CA VAL A 131 11.52 17.40 12.55
C VAL A 131 10.11 18.00 12.63
N PHE A 132 9.08 17.15 12.55
CA PHE A 132 7.69 17.55 12.52
C PHE A 132 7.26 18.21 13.83
N TYR A 133 7.68 17.71 14.99
CA TYR A 133 7.39 18.38 16.26
C TYR A 133 7.94 19.81 16.29
N LYS A 134 9.16 20.04 15.80
CA LYS A 134 9.76 21.38 15.78
C LYS A 134 9.00 22.35 14.86
N GLU A 135 8.50 21.86 13.74
CA GLU A 135 7.73 22.68 12.78
C GLU A 135 6.28 22.91 13.24
N LEU A 136 5.67 21.93 13.88
CA LEU A 136 4.24 21.96 14.22
C LEU A 136 3.93 22.50 15.60
N LYS A 137 4.81 22.34 16.61
CA LYS A 137 4.45 22.59 18.03
C LYS A 137 3.82 23.96 18.28
N GLU A 138 4.39 25.03 17.73
CA GLU A 138 3.89 26.39 17.93
C GLU A 138 2.58 26.63 17.17
N ARG A 139 2.47 26.04 15.98
CA ARG A 139 1.30 26.14 15.10
C ARG A 139 0.08 25.50 15.74
N VAL A 140 0.24 24.32 16.34
CA VAL A 140 -0.87 23.55 16.92
C VAL A 140 -1.17 23.92 18.37
N ALA A 141 -0.18 24.40 19.14
CA ALA A 141 -0.42 24.87 20.51
C ALA A 141 -1.31 26.12 20.56
N ALA A 142 -1.39 26.87 19.45
CA ALA A 142 -2.29 28.01 19.30
C ALA A 142 -3.74 27.62 18.94
N CYS A 143 -4.01 26.34 18.64
CA CYS A 143 -5.35 25.89 18.30
C CYS A 143 -6.26 25.80 19.54
N GLU A 144 -7.54 26.12 19.36
CA GLU A 144 -8.54 26.14 20.44
C GLU A 144 -8.91 24.75 20.96
N SER A 145 -8.67 23.70 20.17
CA SER A 145 -9.01 22.31 20.52
C SER A 145 -8.10 21.32 19.79
N MET A 146 -8.07 20.09 20.29
CA MET A 146 -7.37 18.98 19.64
C MET A 146 -7.94 18.65 18.25
N GLU A 147 -9.26 18.83 18.04
CA GLU A 147 -9.87 18.69 16.71
C GLU A 147 -9.30 19.72 15.71
N LYS A 148 -9.23 20.99 16.10
CA LYS A 148 -8.63 22.03 15.27
C LYS A 148 -7.14 21.80 15.06
N ALA A 149 -6.42 21.32 16.07
CA ALA A 149 -5.03 20.93 15.94
C ALA A 149 -4.83 19.78 14.94
N ALA A 150 -5.69 18.75 14.94
CA ALA A 150 -5.60 17.63 14.00
C ALA A 150 -5.83 18.10 12.54
N LEU A 151 -6.83 18.96 12.32
CA LEU A 151 -7.05 19.58 11.00
C LEU A 151 -5.87 20.46 10.59
N GLU A 152 -5.31 21.22 11.53
CA GLU A 152 -4.16 22.10 11.29
C GLU A 152 -2.90 21.33 10.89
N VAL A 153 -2.65 20.17 11.53
CA VAL A 153 -1.60 19.23 11.13
C VAL A 153 -1.84 18.74 9.72
N ASN A 154 -3.07 18.35 9.36
CA ASN A 154 -3.37 17.85 8.02
C ASN A 154 -3.22 18.92 6.93
N HIS A 155 -3.54 20.17 7.25
CA HIS A 155 -3.21 21.32 6.41
C HIS A 155 -1.71 21.53 6.21
N TRP A 156 -0.92 21.44 7.28
CA TRP A 156 0.54 21.42 7.14
C TRP A 156 1.00 20.23 6.29
N CYS A 157 0.38 19.06 6.39
CA CYS A 157 0.72 17.94 5.53
C CYS A 157 0.50 18.25 4.04
N HIS A 158 -0.61 18.91 3.71
CA HIS A 158 -0.92 19.31 2.33
C HIS A 158 0.05 20.37 1.77
N GLU A 159 0.62 21.22 2.63
CA GLU A 159 1.71 22.15 2.26
C GLU A 159 2.95 21.43 1.74
N HIS A 160 3.11 20.14 2.07
CA HIS A 160 4.30 19.36 1.73
C HIS A 160 4.02 18.25 0.71
N VAL A 161 2.89 17.57 0.78
CA VAL A 161 2.66 16.30 0.07
C VAL A 161 1.29 16.28 -0.62
N ILE A 162 1.25 15.70 -1.82
CA ILE A 162 0.01 15.37 -2.56
C ILE A 162 0.02 13.94 -3.09
N TYR A 163 -1.17 13.47 -3.48
CA TYR A 163 -1.33 12.14 -4.06
C TYR A 163 -0.68 12.02 -5.45
N LYS A 164 0.18 11.02 -5.60
CA LYS A 164 0.66 10.49 -6.87
C LYS A 164 0.92 8.98 -6.73
N PRO A 165 0.33 8.14 -7.59
CA PRO A 165 0.58 6.71 -7.54
C PRO A 165 2.02 6.42 -7.95
N THR A 166 2.60 5.42 -7.29
CA THR A 166 4.00 5.01 -7.40
C THR A 166 4.09 3.50 -7.14
N ASN A 167 5.28 2.89 -7.12
CA ASN A 167 5.44 1.46 -6.81
C ASN A 167 5.12 1.08 -5.34
N ALA A 168 5.08 -0.22 -5.07
CA ALA A 168 4.65 -0.81 -3.79
C ALA A 168 5.54 -0.48 -2.56
N ARG A 169 6.81 -0.06 -2.76
CA ARG A 169 7.68 0.31 -1.63
C ARG A 169 7.11 1.52 -0.91
N THR A 170 7.05 1.50 0.41
CA THR A 170 6.58 2.65 1.20
C THR A 170 7.78 3.51 1.61
N ARG A 171 7.79 4.80 1.24
CA ARG A 171 8.83 5.75 1.67
C ARG A 171 8.62 6.15 3.13
N SER A 172 9.71 6.55 3.81
CA SER A 172 9.64 7.15 5.14
C SER A 172 9.02 8.56 5.07
N PRO A 173 8.56 9.16 6.17
CA PRO A 173 7.88 10.44 6.12
C PRO A 173 8.79 11.58 5.63
N LEU A 174 10.07 11.59 5.99
CA LEU A 174 11.01 12.59 5.46
C LEU A 174 11.30 12.36 3.97
N ALA A 175 11.39 11.10 3.51
CA ALA A 175 11.52 10.81 2.09
C ALA A 175 10.26 11.26 1.30
N THR A 176 9.07 11.09 1.87
CA THR A 176 7.83 11.61 1.27
C THR A 176 7.83 13.13 1.21
N MET A 177 8.27 13.84 2.26
CA MET A 177 8.47 15.30 2.23
C MET A 177 9.47 15.73 1.15
N LEU A 178 10.62 15.03 1.03
CA LEU A 178 11.66 15.34 0.05
C LEU A 178 11.17 15.23 -1.40
N THR A 179 10.16 14.40 -1.66
CA THR A 179 9.61 14.19 -3.00
C THR A 179 8.39 15.06 -3.33
N ALA A 180 7.73 15.56 -2.29
CA ALA A 180 6.49 16.34 -2.31
C ALA A 180 5.25 15.57 -2.83
N TYR A 181 5.29 14.23 -2.87
CA TYR A 181 4.13 13.42 -3.21
C TYR A 181 4.21 11.98 -2.67
N GLY A 182 3.06 11.35 -2.45
CA GLY A 182 2.90 9.98 -1.92
C GLY A 182 1.73 9.24 -2.58
N ARG A 183 1.69 7.91 -2.52
CA ARG A 183 0.40 7.18 -2.64
C ARG A 183 -0.32 7.23 -1.28
N CYS A 184 -1.58 6.79 -1.23
CA CYS A 184 -2.39 6.75 -0.01
C CYS A 184 -1.66 6.14 1.21
N GLY A 185 -0.84 5.09 0.98
CA GLY A 185 0.03 4.50 2.01
C GLY A 185 1.10 5.46 2.56
N GLU A 186 1.80 6.20 1.70
CA GLU A 186 2.77 7.21 2.13
C GLU A 186 2.12 8.44 2.75
N GLU A 187 0.99 8.91 2.22
CA GLU A 187 0.29 10.09 2.76
C GLU A 187 -0.28 9.82 4.16
N SER A 188 -0.88 8.65 4.35
CA SER A 188 -1.37 8.23 5.68
C SER A 188 -0.22 8.07 6.67
N ILE A 189 0.90 7.44 6.29
CA ILE A 189 2.07 7.33 7.16
C ILE A 189 2.68 8.71 7.48
N PHE A 190 2.76 9.60 6.50
CA PHE A 190 3.25 10.97 6.69
C PHE A 190 2.39 11.74 7.70
N THR A 191 1.07 11.70 7.51
CA THR A 191 0.10 12.37 8.39
C THR A 191 0.09 11.74 9.79
N LEU A 192 0.18 10.40 9.88
CA LEU A 192 0.30 9.67 11.14
C LEU A 192 1.52 10.13 11.94
N ALA A 193 2.68 10.22 11.29
CA ALA A 193 3.91 10.68 11.92
C ALA A 193 3.80 12.14 12.39
N ALA A 194 3.15 13.01 11.60
CA ALA A 194 2.93 14.42 11.95
C ALA A 194 2.00 14.59 13.16
N LEU A 195 0.88 13.87 13.20
CA LEU A 195 -0.07 13.88 14.32
C LEU A 195 0.58 13.37 15.61
N ARG A 196 1.26 12.22 15.53
CA ARG A 196 1.97 11.63 16.68
C ARG A 196 3.13 12.49 17.16
N ALA A 197 3.78 13.25 16.26
CA ALA A 197 4.87 14.16 16.63
C ALA A 197 4.41 15.21 17.63
N VAL A 198 3.18 15.71 17.51
CA VAL A 198 2.56 16.67 18.45
C VAL A 198 1.63 15.98 19.45
N GLY A 199 1.81 14.68 19.68
CA GLY A 199 1.09 13.96 20.72
C GLY A 199 -0.40 13.74 20.47
N ILE A 200 -0.91 13.96 19.25
CA ILE A 200 -2.30 13.63 18.91
C ILE A 200 -2.38 12.11 18.64
N PRO A 201 -3.23 11.34 19.36
CA PRO A 201 -3.33 9.91 19.13
C PRO A 201 -3.98 9.64 17.78
N ALA A 202 -3.30 8.83 16.97
CA ALA A 202 -3.72 8.53 15.62
C ALA A 202 -3.38 7.09 15.22
N ARG A 203 -4.18 6.54 14.32
CA ARG A 203 -3.97 5.21 13.72
C ARG A 203 -4.18 5.23 12.22
N GLN A 204 -3.39 4.43 11.53
CA GLN A 204 -3.60 4.16 10.11
C GLN A 204 -4.78 3.20 9.97
N ILE A 205 -5.71 3.56 9.11
CA ILE A 205 -6.84 2.73 8.71
C ILE A 205 -6.60 2.27 7.29
N TYR A 206 -7.00 1.04 6.98
CA TYR A 206 -6.98 0.55 5.62
C TYR A 206 -8.15 -0.35 5.30
N THR A 207 -8.59 -0.28 4.04
CA THR A 207 -9.38 -1.32 3.40
C THR A 207 -8.43 -2.16 2.54
N PRO A 208 -8.19 -3.44 2.88
CA PRO A 208 -7.20 -4.25 2.16
C PRO A 208 -7.50 -4.33 0.67
N ARG A 209 -8.79 -4.40 0.31
CA ARG A 209 -9.32 -4.40 -1.06
C ARG A 209 -10.76 -3.87 -1.06
N TRP A 210 -11.10 -3.07 -2.06
CA TRP A 210 -12.49 -2.70 -2.30
C TRP A 210 -13.29 -3.88 -2.86
N ALA A 211 -14.54 -4.05 -2.43
CA ALA A 211 -15.42 -5.05 -3.04
C ALA A 211 -15.98 -4.58 -4.41
N HIS A 212 -16.05 -3.26 -4.61
CA HIS A 212 -16.77 -2.63 -5.72
C HIS A 212 -15.88 -2.15 -6.87
N CYS A 213 -14.56 -2.14 -6.71
CA CYS A 213 -13.58 -1.78 -7.73
C CYS A 213 -12.22 -2.43 -7.41
N ASP A 214 -11.32 -2.46 -8.40
CA ASP A 214 -9.96 -2.95 -8.19
C ASP A 214 -9.08 -1.81 -7.65
N ASP A 215 -8.95 -1.75 -6.33
CA ASP A 215 -7.94 -0.97 -5.59
C ASP A 215 -7.97 -1.34 -4.09
N ASN A 216 -7.10 -0.71 -3.32
CA ASN A 216 -7.16 -0.58 -1.88
C ASN A 216 -7.14 0.90 -1.49
N HIS A 217 -7.27 1.22 -0.20
CA HIS A 217 -7.06 2.58 0.25
C HIS A 217 -6.62 2.61 1.72
N ALA A 218 -5.84 3.62 2.08
CA ALA A 218 -5.35 3.84 3.44
C ALA A 218 -5.49 5.32 3.85
N TRP A 219 -5.96 5.56 5.06
CA TRP A 219 -6.23 6.89 5.61
C TRP A 219 -5.97 6.92 7.13
N ILE A 220 -6.47 7.93 7.83
CA ILE A 220 -6.20 8.15 9.26
C ILE A 220 -7.47 8.31 10.07
N GLU A 221 -7.47 7.70 11.25
CA GLU A 221 -8.33 8.08 12.37
C GLU A 221 -7.51 8.77 13.45
N VAL A 222 -8.07 9.86 14.00
CA VAL A 222 -7.57 10.59 15.16
C VAL A 222 -8.52 10.39 16.34
N TRP A 223 -7.95 10.20 17.52
CA TRP A 223 -8.74 10.14 18.75
C TRP A 223 -8.92 11.56 19.28
N VAL A 224 -10.16 12.01 19.37
CA VAL A 224 -10.52 13.33 19.86
C VAL A 224 -11.58 13.20 20.95
N ASP A 225 -11.22 13.59 22.18
CA ASP A 225 -12.14 13.71 23.32
C ASP A 225 -13.02 12.47 23.58
N GLY A 226 -12.45 11.26 23.43
CA GLY A 226 -13.15 9.99 23.64
C GLY A 226 -13.62 9.29 22.37
N GLU A 227 -13.55 9.94 21.21
CA GLU A 227 -14.10 9.42 19.95
C GLU A 227 -13.03 9.31 18.86
N TRP A 228 -13.09 8.23 18.07
CA TRP A 228 -12.32 8.12 16.83
C TRP A 228 -13.03 8.85 15.70
N LYS A 229 -12.31 9.75 15.01
CA LYS A 229 -12.80 10.50 13.86
C LYS A 229 -11.82 10.36 12.69
N TYR A 230 -12.32 10.11 11.49
CA TYR A 230 -11.48 9.92 10.31
C TYR A 230 -11.17 11.23 9.58
N LEU A 231 -10.06 11.23 8.82
CA LEU A 231 -9.67 12.29 7.90
C LEU A 231 -8.92 11.70 6.70
N GLY A 232 -8.99 12.39 5.55
CA GLY A 232 -8.11 12.12 4.42
C GLY A 232 -6.69 12.58 4.72
N ALA A 233 -5.69 11.76 4.40
CA ALA A 233 -4.30 12.06 4.76
C ALA A 233 -3.66 12.98 3.70
N CYS A 234 -3.09 14.11 4.11
CA CYS A 234 -2.64 15.19 3.21
C CYS A 234 -3.78 15.81 2.37
N GLU A 235 -5.03 15.51 2.72
CA GLU A 235 -6.24 15.93 2.01
C GLU A 235 -7.22 16.56 3.01
N PRO A 236 -6.90 17.74 3.57
CA PRO A 236 -7.72 18.36 4.59
C PRO A 236 -9.15 18.66 4.10
N GLU A 237 -10.13 18.41 4.95
CA GLU A 237 -11.50 18.85 4.75
C GLU A 237 -11.86 19.86 5.85
N PRO A 238 -12.93 20.66 5.70
CA PRO A 238 -13.27 21.67 6.70
C PRO A 238 -13.49 21.13 8.12
N ARG A 239 -13.85 19.84 8.24
CA ARG A 239 -14.12 19.13 9.48
C ARG A 239 -13.64 17.67 9.40
N LEU A 240 -13.43 17.05 10.56
CA LEU A 240 -13.21 15.61 10.66
C LEU A 240 -14.49 14.85 10.25
N ASN A 241 -14.34 13.55 9.95
CA ASN A 241 -15.38 12.70 9.36
C ASN A 241 -15.90 13.21 8.01
N ILE A 242 -15.02 13.86 7.25
CA ILE A 242 -15.24 14.26 5.86
C ILE A 242 -13.97 13.91 5.09
N ALA A 243 -14.15 13.22 3.97
CA ALA A 243 -13.10 12.88 3.02
C ALA A 243 -13.76 12.51 1.68
N TRP A 244 -13.02 12.58 0.58
CA TRP A 244 -13.54 12.17 -0.74
C TRP A 244 -14.01 10.70 -0.74
N PHE A 245 -13.41 9.85 0.09
CA PHE A 245 -13.76 8.42 0.20
C PHE A 245 -14.98 8.14 1.09
N THR A 246 -15.60 9.17 1.70
CA THR A 246 -16.75 8.99 2.63
C THR A 246 -17.91 8.20 2.01
N LEU A 247 -18.16 8.39 0.72
CA LEU A 247 -19.17 7.62 -0.02
C LEU A 247 -18.65 6.22 -0.41
N PRO A 248 -17.50 6.08 -1.10
CA PRO A 248 -16.93 4.77 -1.45
C PRO A 248 -16.75 3.82 -0.27
N VAL A 249 -16.35 4.31 0.90
CA VAL A 249 -16.06 3.47 2.08
C VAL A 249 -17.30 2.79 2.65
N GLN A 250 -18.51 3.32 2.37
CA GLN A 250 -19.76 2.65 2.73
C GLN A 250 -19.90 1.27 2.06
N ARG A 251 -19.18 1.06 0.95
CA ARG A 251 -19.19 -0.15 0.14
C ARG A 251 -18.04 -1.11 0.49
N ALA A 252 -17.41 -0.94 1.64
CA ALA A 252 -16.37 -1.83 2.14
C ALA A 252 -16.98 -3.08 2.80
N MET A 253 -16.42 -4.25 2.54
CA MET A 253 -16.74 -5.46 3.31
C MET A 253 -16.01 -5.49 4.66
N TYR A 254 -14.81 -4.93 4.70
CA TYR A 254 -13.94 -4.96 5.87
C TYR A 254 -12.95 -3.78 5.84
N VAL A 255 -12.81 -3.11 6.97
CA VAL A 255 -11.90 -2.00 7.22
C VAL A 255 -11.22 -2.25 8.56
N GLU A 256 -9.89 -2.15 8.58
CA GLU A 256 -9.11 -2.49 9.76
C GLU A 256 -8.02 -1.48 10.10
N SER A 257 -7.57 -1.58 11.35
CA SER A 257 -6.36 -0.95 11.84
C SER A 257 -5.45 -1.99 12.49
N GLU A 258 -4.18 -1.96 12.12
CA GLU A 258 -3.14 -2.71 12.85
C GLU A 258 -2.60 -1.86 14.00
N VAL A 259 -2.77 -2.37 15.22
CA VAL A 259 -2.39 -1.67 16.45
C VAL A 259 -1.20 -2.37 17.10
N PHE A 260 -0.17 -1.61 17.45
CA PHE A 260 1.02 -2.14 18.11
C PHE A 260 0.69 -2.63 19.52
N GLY A 261 1.18 -3.81 19.88
CA GLY A 261 0.94 -4.43 21.18
C GLY A 261 -0.44 -5.08 21.32
N LYS A 262 -0.66 -5.68 22.48
CA LYS A 262 -1.90 -6.39 22.84
C LYS A 262 -2.96 -5.38 23.27
N TYR A 263 -3.62 -4.76 22.30
CA TYR A 263 -4.65 -3.75 22.53
C TYR A 263 -5.97 -4.41 22.95
N ASN A 264 -6.63 -3.85 23.95
CA ASN A 264 -7.85 -4.36 24.56
C ASN A 264 -8.96 -3.30 24.61
N GLY A 265 -9.03 -2.46 23.58
CA GLY A 265 -10.08 -1.43 23.44
C GLY A 265 -11.48 -2.00 23.26
N GLN A 266 -12.44 -1.09 23.07
CA GLN A 266 -13.87 -1.44 22.93
C GLN A 266 -14.24 -1.94 21.53
N GLU A 267 -13.40 -1.68 20.53
CA GLU A 267 -13.62 -2.14 19.16
C GLU A 267 -13.44 -3.67 19.03
N GLU A 268 -13.95 -4.25 17.93
CA GLU A 268 -13.80 -5.69 17.68
C GLU A 268 -12.33 -6.03 17.39
N ILE A 269 -11.70 -6.77 18.30
CA ILE A 269 -10.35 -7.32 18.11
C ILE A 269 -10.44 -8.61 17.31
N VAL A 270 -10.00 -8.57 16.06
CA VAL A 270 -10.08 -9.68 15.10
C VAL A 270 -9.02 -10.73 15.37
N TYR A 271 -7.82 -10.29 15.71
CA TYR A 271 -6.71 -11.16 16.09
C TYR A 271 -5.73 -10.45 17.00
N VAL A 272 -4.99 -11.22 17.79
CA VAL A 272 -3.83 -10.78 18.56
C VAL A 272 -2.67 -11.70 18.23
N ASN A 273 -1.55 -11.13 17.79
CA ASN A 273 -0.31 -11.85 17.50
C ASN A 273 0.83 -11.36 18.42
N GLU A 274 2.06 -11.80 18.15
CA GLU A 274 3.23 -11.47 18.99
C GLU A 274 3.60 -9.98 18.99
N SER A 275 3.24 -9.24 17.94
CA SER A 275 3.63 -7.83 17.76
C SER A 275 2.47 -6.85 17.84
N GLY A 276 1.23 -7.30 17.70
CA GLY A 276 0.10 -6.39 17.59
C GLY A 276 -1.27 -7.06 17.53
N SER A 277 -2.28 -6.21 17.37
CA SER A 277 -3.69 -6.56 17.32
C SER A 277 -4.32 -6.01 16.05
N GLY A 278 -5.12 -6.82 15.37
CA GLY A 278 -5.97 -6.37 14.27
C GLY A 278 -7.31 -5.91 14.81
N VAL A 279 -7.70 -4.67 14.51
CA VAL A 279 -8.93 -4.06 15.01
C VAL A 279 -9.87 -3.79 13.83
N ASN A 280 -11.07 -4.37 13.87
CA ASN A 280 -12.10 -4.10 12.89
C ASN A 280 -12.84 -2.81 13.23
N VAL A 281 -12.80 -1.87 12.29
CA VAL A 281 -13.42 -0.54 12.42
C VAL A 281 -14.48 -0.31 11.35
N THR A 282 -14.93 -1.38 10.66
CA THR A 282 -15.91 -1.30 9.57
C THR A 282 -17.21 -0.58 10.00
N SER A 283 -17.62 -0.73 11.26
CA SER A 283 -18.81 -0.10 11.84
C SER A 283 -18.73 1.44 11.90
N HIS A 284 -17.53 2.03 11.84
CA HIS A 284 -17.36 3.48 11.78
C HIS A 284 -17.78 4.08 10.43
N TYR A 285 -17.80 3.25 9.38
CA TYR A 285 -17.94 3.69 8.00
C TYR A 285 -19.24 3.23 7.34
N THR A 286 -19.76 2.06 7.76
CA THR A 286 -20.93 1.47 7.12
C THR A 286 -21.73 0.58 8.07
N ARG A 287 -22.90 0.14 7.61
CA ARG A 287 -23.72 -0.84 8.31
C ARG A 287 -23.04 -2.21 8.27
N THR A 288 -23.01 -2.86 9.42
CA THR A 288 -22.36 -4.14 9.59
C THR A 288 -23.27 -5.19 10.22
N VAL A 289 -22.90 -6.45 10.02
CA VAL A 289 -23.57 -7.62 10.59
C VAL A 289 -22.49 -8.54 11.19
N PRO A 290 -22.62 -8.96 12.46
CA PRO A 290 -21.80 -10.04 13.01
C PRO A 290 -22.10 -11.33 12.27
N THR A 291 -21.08 -11.96 11.70
CA THR A 291 -21.23 -13.20 10.92
C THR A 291 -20.51 -14.37 11.56
N VAL A 292 -20.98 -15.60 11.28
CA VAL A 292 -20.37 -16.85 11.74
C VAL A 292 -20.08 -17.75 10.54
N VAL A 293 -18.87 -18.29 10.47
CA VAL A 293 -18.51 -19.36 9.54
C VAL A 293 -18.28 -20.64 10.35
N GLN A 294 -19.02 -21.70 10.03
CA GLN A 294 -18.86 -23.02 10.63
C GLN A 294 -18.16 -23.95 9.65
N VAL A 295 -17.05 -24.55 10.07
CA VAL A 295 -16.26 -25.49 9.28
C VAL A 295 -16.51 -26.92 9.76
N ILE A 296 -16.96 -27.77 8.86
CA ILE A 296 -17.23 -29.19 9.12
C ILE A 296 -16.47 -30.10 8.14
N ASP A 297 -16.23 -31.33 8.56
CA ASP A 297 -15.72 -32.39 7.69
C ASP A 297 -16.84 -33.02 6.84
N GLU A 298 -16.48 -33.98 5.98
CA GLU A 298 -17.43 -34.72 5.14
C GLU A 298 -18.47 -35.54 5.93
N ASN A 299 -18.23 -35.79 7.23
CA ASN A 299 -19.15 -36.50 8.13
C ASN A 299 -20.06 -35.54 8.92
N GLY A 300 -19.95 -34.23 8.69
CA GLY A 300 -20.69 -33.20 9.42
C GLY A 300 -20.11 -32.88 10.80
N GLN A 301 -18.88 -33.29 11.10
CA GLN A 301 -18.23 -33.01 12.38
C GLN A 301 -17.48 -31.68 12.34
N PRO A 302 -17.53 -30.87 13.41
CA PRO A 302 -16.73 -29.65 13.54
C PRO A 302 -15.23 -29.88 13.35
N VAL A 303 -14.58 -28.97 12.62
CA VAL A 303 -13.12 -29.00 12.42
C VAL A 303 -12.48 -27.88 13.21
N GLU A 304 -11.83 -28.21 14.32
CA GLU A 304 -11.06 -27.26 15.12
C GLU A 304 -9.78 -26.80 14.42
N ASN A 305 -9.45 -25.52 14.58
CA ASN A 305 -8.23 -24.88 14.08
C ASN A 305 -8.05 -25.10 12.56
N ALA A 306 -9.16 -25.07 11.82
CA ALA A 306 -9.17 -24.93 10.37
C ALA A 306 -8.91 -23.47 10.03
N LYS A 307 -8.07 -23.23 9.03
CA LYS A 307 -7.77 -21.88 8.54
C LYS A 307 -8.96 -21.41 7.69
N VAL A 308 -9.57 -20.29 8.06
CA VAL A 308 -10.70 -19.66 7.36
C VAL A 308 -10.24 -18.32 6.77
N GLU A 309 -10.24 -18.21 5.45
CA GLU A 309 -9.88 -17.01 4.71
C GLU A 309 -11.14 -16.34 4.14
N TYR A 310 -11.41 -15.12 4.58
CA TYR A 310 -12.44 -14.25 4.02
C TYR A 310 -11.81 -13.50 2.84
N LYS A 311 -12.36 -13.69 1.63
CA LYS A 311 -11.76 -13.25 0.37
C LYS A 311 -12.66 -12.31 -0.40
N ILE A 312 -12.05 -11.28 -0.98
CA ILE A 312 -12.68 -10.33 -1.90
C ILE A 312 -12.09 -10.55 -3.29
N PHE A 313 -12.94 -10.60 -4.32
CA PHE A 313 -12.46 -10.63 -5.69
C PHE A 313 -11.98 -9.23 -6.11
N ASN A 314 -10.67 -9.10 -6.30
CA ASN A 314 -10.01 -7.84 -6.61
C ASN A 314 -8.69 -8.13 -7.34
N TYR A 315 -8.31 -7.33 -8.34
CA TYR A 315 -7.14 -7.58 -9.20
C TYR A 315 -7.15 -8.96 -9.86
N GLY A 316 -8.32 -9.44 -10.30
CA GLY A 316 -8.45 -10.73 -10.95
C GLY A 316 -8.18 -11.94 -10.04
N GLU A 317 -8.09 -11.76 -8.73
CA GLU A 317 -7.84 -12.83 -7.74
C GLU A 317 -8.85 -12.78 -6.59
N PHE A 318 -9.06 -13.93 -5.92
CA PHE A 318 -9.77 -14.00 -4.63
C PHE A 318 -8.78 -13.71 -3.48
N TYR A 319 -8.55 -12.43 -3.22
CA TYR A 319 -7.56 -11.97 -2.25
C TYR A 319 -8.06 -12.15 -0.79
N PRO A 320 -7.30 -12.82 0.10
CA PRO A 320 -7.68 -12.97 1.50
C PRO A 320 -7.51 -11.65 2.26
N VAL A 321 -8.64 -11.06 2.68
CA VAL A 321 -8.66 -9.82 3.48
C VAL A 321 -8.56 -10.09 4.97
N VAL A 322 -9.12 -11.20 5.45
CA VAL A 322 -8.98 -11.66 6.85
C VAL A 322 -8.70 -13.15 6.86
N THR A 323 -7.84 -13.59 7.78
CA THR A 323 -7.57 -15.01 8.05
C THR A 323 -7.78 -15.30 9.52
N LEU A 324 -8.73 -16.18 9.83
CA LEU A 324 -9.03 -16.66 11.17
C LEU A 324 -8.80 -18.18 11.27
N TYR A 325 -8.88 -18.70 12.49
CA TYR A 325 -8.82 -20.13 12.76
C TYR A 325 -10.02 -20.55 13.59
N SER A 326 -10.70 -21.62 13.18
CA SER A 326 -11.90 -22.09 13.87
C SER A 326 -11.62 -22.58 15.28
N ASP A 327 -12.59 -22.38 16.17
CA ASP A 327 -12.55 -22.86 17.54
C ASP A 327 -12.90 -24.36 17.66
N VAL A 328 -13.09 -24.85 18.90
CA VAL A 328 -13.47 -26.25 19.19
C VAL A 328 -14.83 -26.65 18.60
N LYS A 329 -15.70 -25.70 18.25
CA LYS A 329 -16.98 -25.93 17.56
C LYS A 329 -16.86 -25.79 16.05
N GLY A 330 -15.65 -25.59 15.54
CA GLY A 330 -15.42 -25.37 14.12
C GLY A 330 -15.86 -23.97 13.68
N GLU A 331 -16.04 -23.00 14.58
CA GLU A 331 -16.62 -21.69 14.26
C GLU A 331 -15.56 -20.57 14.23
N THR A 332 -15.74 -19.62 13.31
CA THR A 332 -15.09 -18.30 13.34
C THR A 332 -16.14 -17.20 13.24
N SER A 333 -15.93 -16.09 13.95
CA SER A 333 -16.83 -14.93 13.90
C SER A 333 -16.11 -13.68 13.37
N LEU A 334 -16.80 -12.90 12.55
CA LEU A 334 -16.29 -11.63 12.02
C LEU A 334 -17.44 -10.67 11.70
N THR A 335 -17.32 -9.42 12.12
CA THR A 335 -18.28 -8.38 11.73
C THR A 335 -17.98 -7.85 10.32
N LEU A 336 -18.94 -7.92 9.41
CA LEU A 336 -18.74 -7.59 7.98
C LEU A 336 -19.73 -6.55 7.48
N GLY A 337 -19.33 -5.80 6.45
CA GLY A 337 -20.23 -4.97 5.66
C GLY A 337 -21.31 -5.80 4.94
N GLN A 338 -22.44 -5.17 4.63
CA GLN A 338 -23.61 -5.84 4.04
C GLN A 338 -23.46 -6.09 2.52
N GLY A 339 -22.61 -7.03 2.13
CA GLY A 339 -22.42 -7.48 0.75
C GLY A 339 -22.03 -8.96 0.67
N ASP A 340 -21.53 -9.41 -0.47
CA ASP A 340 -21.10 -10.79 -0.69
C ASP A 340 -19.59 -10.95 -0.43
N ILE A 341 -19.22 -11.99 0.32
CA ILE A 341 -17.83 -12.37 0.56
C ILE A 341 -17.61 -13.84 0.23
N PHE A 342 -16.47 -14.16 -0.36
CA PHE A 342 -16.08 -15.53 -0.65
C PHE A 342 -15.27 -16.09 0.52
N VAL A 343 -15.66 -17.23 1.07
CA VAL A 343 -15.00 -17.83 2.23
C VAL A 343 -14.31 -19.12 1.81
N TRP A 344 -13.03 -19.25 2.13
CA TRP A 344 -12.20 -20.41 1.83
C TRP A 344 -11.67 -21.02 3.13
N ALA A 345 -12.01 -22.27 3.41
CA ALA A 345 -11.55 -22.99 4.59
C ALA A 345 -10.57 -24.11 4.20
N SER A 346 -9.54 -24.33 5.03
CA SER A 346 -8.57 -25.41 4.81
C SER A 346 -8.02 -26.01 6.11
N LYS A 347 -7.71 -27.30 6.07
CA LYS A 347 -6.99 -28.03 7.13
C LYS A 347 -6.04 -29.04 6.49
N GLY A 348 -4.74 -28.76 6.53
CA GLY A 348 -3.75 -29.57 5.83
C GLY A 348 -4.02 -29.57 4.32
N LYS A 349 -4.24 -30.76 3.73
CA LYS A 349 -4.54 -30.91 2.30
C LYS A 349 -6.03 -30.86 1.95
N LYS A 350 -6.92 -30.78 2.94
CA LYS A 350 -8.37 -30.69 2.74
C LYS A 350 -8.81 -29.23 2.70
N LEU A 351 -9.76 -28.92 1.81
CA LEU A 351 -10.26 -27.57 1.60
C LEU A 351 -11.76 -27.57 1.25
N GLY A 352 -12.39 -26.42 1.44
CA GLY A 352 -13.77 -26.14 1.08
C GLY A 352 -13.97 -24.64 0.91
N PHE A 353 -15.01 -24.23 0.20
CA PHE A 353 -15.30 -22.81 0.00
C PHE A 353 -16.78 -22.57 -0.29
N GLY A 354 -17.24 -21.34 -0.05
CA GLY A 354 -18.61 -20.91 -0.30
C GLY A 354 -18.75 -19.39 -0.31
N GLU A 355 -19.91 -18.92 -0.77
CA GLU A 355 -20.27 -17.49 -0.75
C GLU A 355 -21.16 -17.21 0.48
N LEU A 356 -20.83 -16.15 1.22
CA LEU A 356 -21.69 -15.60 2.26
C LEU A 356 -22.24 -14.25 1.80
N SER A 357 -23.54 -14.21 1.49
CA SER A 357 -24.28 -12.97 1.28
C SER A 357 -24.76 -12.37 2.59
N VAL A 358 -24.01 -11.40 3.11
CA VAL A 358 -24.25 -10.79 4.43
C VAL A 358 -25.57 -10.00 4.47
N GLU A 359 -26.07 -9.51 3.33
CA GLU A 359 -27.42 -8.91 3.26
C GLU A 359 -28.55 -9.93 3.54
N ARG A 360 -28.31 -11.22 3.29
CA ARG A 360 -29.35 -12.27 3.28
C ARG A 360 -29.29 -13.19 4.50
N GLN A 361 -28.10 -13.42 5.03
CA GLN A 361 -27.85 -14.31 6.16
C GLN A 361 -26.56 -13.93 6.89
N ASP A 362 -26.45 -14.32 8.15
CA ASP A 362 -25.29 -14.07 9.00
C ASP A 362 -24.37 -15.29 9.16
N THR A 363 -24.77 -16.47 8.67
CA THR A 363 -24.06 -17.72 8.91
C THR A 363 -23.77 -18.46 7.61
N LEU A 364 -22.56 -19.04 7.49
CA LEU A 364 -22.16 -19.93 6.40
C LEU A 364 -21.56 -21.22 6.94
N THR A 365 -22.01 -22.37 6.46
CA THR A 365 -21.35 -23.66 6.70
C THR A 365 -20.44 -24.02 5.52
N VAL A 366 -19.15 -24.25 5.78
CA VAL A 366 -18.16 -24.69 4.80
C VAL A 366 -17.76 -26.13 5.09
N VAL A 367 -17.97 -27.02 4.13
CA VAL A 367 -17.58 -28.44 4.22
C VAL A 367 -16.20 -28.61 3.60
N LEU A 368 -15.26 -29.25 4.29
CA LEU A 368 -13.94 -29.61 3.75
C LEU A 368 -14.01 -30.85 2.84
N ASP A 369 -14.74 -30.71 1.72
CA ASP A 369 -15.11 -31.77 0.78
C ASP A 369 -14.14 -31.96 -0.40
N LYS A 370 -13.12 -31.11 -0.51
CA LYS A 370 -12.10 -31.14 -1.57
C LYS A 370 -10.72 -31.41 -0.97
N ALA A 371 -9.81 -31.91 -1.79
CA ALA A 371 -8.40 -32.06 -1.46
C ALA A 371 -7.49 -31.42 -2.51
N VAL A 372 -6.28 -31.04 -2.12
CA VAL A 372 -5.20 -30.68 -3.05
C VAL A 372 -5.00 -31.84 -4.04
N GLY A 373 -5.05 -31.53 -5.33
CA GLY A 373 -5.08 -32.52 -6.42
C GLY A 373 -6.45 -32.74 -7.06
N ASN A 374 -7.55 -32.33 -6.41
CA ASN A 374 -8.87 -32.40 -7.03
C ASN A 374 -9.05 -31.28 -8.05
N LEU A 375 -9.70 -31.62 -9.17
CA LEU A 375 -10.20 -30.63 -10.12
C LEU A 375 -11.60 -30.17 -9.71
N PHE A 376 -11.79 -28.86 -9.63
CA PHE A 376 -13.04 -28.18 -9.35
C PHE A 376 -13.14 -26.88 -10.14
N SER A 377 -14.37 -26.41 -10.32
CA SER A 377 -14.65 -25.07 -10.83
C SER A 377 -15.89 -24.49 -10.16
N GLY A 378 -16.07 -23.18 -10.28
CA GLY A 378 -17.26 -22.49 -9.79
C GLY A 378 -17.41 -21.09 -10.37
N GLU A 379 -18.65 -20.63 -10.40
CA GLU A 379 -19.04 -19.29 -10.85
C GLU A 379 -19.74 -18.56 -9.70
N TRP A 380 -19.44 -17.27 -9.53
CA TRP A 380 -20.05 -16.42 -8.51
C TRP A 380 -20.44 -15.05 -9.05
N ASP A 381 -21.52 -14.51 -8.52
CA ASP A 381 -22.00 -13.15 -8.79
C ASP A 381 -21.88 -12.34 -7.50
N LEU A 382 -20.70 -11.79 -7.23
CA LEU A 382 -20.44 -11.14 -5.95
C LEU A 382 -20.88 -9.68 -6.01
N VAL A 383 -21.82 -9.32 -5.14
CA VAL A 383 -22.40 -7.99 -5.01
C VAL A 383 -21.76 -7.26 -3.83
N PRO A 384 -21.09 -6.11 -4.05
CA PRO A 384 -20.55 -5.30 -2.96
C PRO A 384 -21.68 -4.64 -2.14
N PRO A 385 -21.39 -4.17 -0.90
CA PRO A 385 -22.37 -3.42 -0.14
C PRO A 385 -22.88 -2.18 -0.87
N ARG A 386 -24.13 -1.82 -0.58
CA ARG A 386 -24.79 -0.67 -1.20
C ARG A 386 -24.25 0.63 -0.63
N GLN A 387 -24.09 1.61 -1.52
CA GLN A 387 -23.87 2.99 -1.11
C GLN A 387 -25.21 3.64 -0.77
N HIS A 388 -25.21 4.49 0.25
CA HIS A 388 -26.35 5.32 0.63
C HIS A 388 -26.02 6.79 0.42
N ASP A 389 -27.01 7.57 -0.01
CA ASP A 389 -26.85 9.02 -0.14
C ASP A 389 -26.55 9.65 1.23
N ILE A 390 -25.62 10.60 1.23
CA ILE A 390 -25.32 11.45 2.39
C ILE A 390 -25.73 12.88 2.08
N THR A 391 -26.28 13.58 3.07
CA THR A 391 -26.44 15.03 2.98
C THR A 391 -25.07 15.70 2.92
N ALA A 392 -24.98 16.87 2.27
CA ALA A 392 -23.76 17.67 2.26
C ALA A 392 -23.18 17.80 3.68
N LEU A 393 -21.94 17.34 3.84
CA LEU A 393 -21.28 17.28 5.14
C LEU A 393 -20.60 18.60 5.53
N SER A 394 -20.62 19.63 4.69
CA SER A 394 -20.06 20.96 4.95
C SER A 394 -20.92 22.03 4.29
N THR A 395 -20.93 23.24 4.82
CA THR A 395 -21.56 24.37 4.12
C THR A 395 -20.67 24.90 3.00
N ASP A 396 -21.26 25.62 2.05
CA ASP A 396 -20.51 26.26 0.96
C ASP A 396 -19.49 27.27 1.50
N GLU A 397 -19.79 27.97 2.60
CA GLU A 397 -18.87 28.91 3.24
C GLU A 397 -17.66 28.19 3.87
N GLU A 398 -17.90 27.09 4.59
CA GLU A 398 -16.81 26.28 5.17
C GLU A 398 -15.87 25.77 4.07
N ARG A 399 -16.45 25.27 2.97
CA ARG A 399 -15.71 24.78 1.82
C ARG A 399 -14.93 25.90 1.13
N ALA A 400 -15.54 27.05 0.89
CA ALA A 400 -14.86 28.19 0.28
C ALA A 400 -13.68 28.71 1.13
N VAL A 401 -13.76 28.65 2.46
CA VAL A 401 -12.64 28.94 3.36
C VAL A 401 -11.52 27.91 3.18
N ASN A 402 -11.87 26.63 3.18
CA ASN A 402 -10.93 25.53 2.99
C ASN A 402 -10.24 25.60 1.63
N ASP A 403 -10.97 25.84 0.55
CA ASP A 403 -10.44 25.91 -0.81
C ASP A 403 -9.41 27.04 -0.99
N ARG A 404 -9.65 28.21 -0.39
CA ARG A 404 -8.66 29.30 -0.35
C ARG A 404 -7.38 28.89 0.37
N ARG A 405 -7.53 28.08 1.41
CA ARG A 405 -6.40 27.57 2.18
C ARG A 405 -5.61 26.54 1.38
N PHE A 406 -6.28 25.58 0.74
CA PHE A 406 -5.70 24.64 -0.21
C PHE A 406 -4.87 25.33 -1.29
N ALA A 407 -5.41 26.38 -1.91
CA ALA A 407 -4.70 27.11 -2.95
C ALA A 407 -3.40 27.76 -2.44
N ARG A 408 -3.39 28.25 -1.20
CA ARG A 408 -2.18 28.77 -0.55
C ARG A 408 -1.18 27.65 -0.27
N GLU A 409 -1.65 26.52 0.24
CA GLU A 409 -0.83 25.35 0.58
C GLU A 409 -0.17 24.76 -0.68
N ASP A 410 -0.92 24.63 -1.76
CA ASP A 410 -0.41 24.30 -3.10
C ASP A 410 0.71 25.25 -3.54
N SER A 411 0.53 26.56 -3.31
CA SER A 411 1.54 27.56 -3.68
C SER A 411 2.84 27.37 -2.89
N LEU A 412 2.77 27.07 -1.59
CA LEU A 412 3.95 26.81 -0.76
C LEU A 412 4.70 25.57 -1.24
N ARG A 413 3.97 24.48 -1.49
CA ARG A 413 4.54 23.24 -2.03
C ARG A 413 5.21 23.45 -3.39
N ASN A 414 4.56 24.21 -4.28
CA ASN A 414 5.09 24.47 -5.62
C ASN A 414 6.35 25.34 -5.60
N VAL A 415 6.48 26.26 -4.63
CA VAL A 415 7.73 27.00 -4.41
C VAL A 415 8.85 26.04 -4.03
N TYR A 416 8.60 25.08 -3.14
CA TYR A 416 9.56 24.04 -2.78
C TYR A 416 9.94 23.17 -3.99
N VAL A 417 8.95 22.66 -4.74
CA VAL A 417 9.18 21.85 -5.95
C VAL A 417 9.98 22.60 -7.02
N ALA A 418 9.80 23.92 -7.15
CA ALA A 418 10.55 24.76 -8.08
C ALA A 418 12.05 24.87 -7.74
N THR A 419 12.46 24.49 -6.53
CA THR A 419 13.89 24.44 -6.13
C THR A 419 14.61 23.21 -6.65
N PHE A 420 13.89 22.21 -7.18
CA PHE A 420 14.48 20.96 -7.64
C PHE A 420 15.25 21.14 -8.95
N MET A 421 16.18 20.22 -9.20
CA MET A 421 17.01 20.23 -10.40
C MET A 421 16.16 20.17 -11.67
N SER A 422 16.31 21.17 -12.55
CA SER A 422 15.68 21.17 -13.87
C SER A 422 16.43 20.29 -14.86
N ARG A 423 15.75 19.88 -15.94
CA ARG A 423 16.37 19.13 -17.04
C ARG A 423 17.54 19.88 -17.68
N THR A 424 17.45 21.21 -17.78
CA THR A 424 18.54 22.04 -18.32
C THR A 424 19.76 22.00 -17.41
N GLN A 425 19.60 22.28 -16.12
CA GLN A 425 20.70 22.24 -15.16
C GLN A 425 21.34 20.83 -15.07
N GLY A 426 20.53 19.78 -15.07
CA GLY A 426 21.02 18.40 -15.14
C GLY A 426 21.83 18.13 -16.41
N GLY A 427 21.41 18.68 -17.54
CA GLY A 427 22.14 18.61 -18.81
C GLY A 427 23.50 19.32 -18.76
N ASP A 428 23.55 20.53 -18.22
CA ASP A 428 24.79 21.30 -18.10
C ASP A 428 25.82 20.56 -17.21
N ILE A 429 25.36 20.00 -16.08
CA ILE A 429 26.21 19.19 -15.19
C ILE A 429 26.64 17.89 -15.87
N ALA A 430 25.79 17.25 -16.67
CA ALA A 430 26.18 16.05 -17.42
C ALA A 430 27.34 16.34 -18.39
N MET A 431 27.33 17.51 -19.04
CA MET A 431 28.43 17.94 -19.91
C MET A 431 29.71 18.18 -19.11
N GLU A 432 29.63 18.81 -17.94
CA GLU A 432 30.75 18.97 -16.99
C GLU A 432 31.35 17.62 -16.60
N LEU A 433 30.49 16.63 -16.28
CA LEU A 433 30.90 15.31 -15.83
C LEU A 433 31.30 14.36 -16.98
N GLY A 434 31.07 14.73 -18.24
CA GLY A 434 31.34 13.88 -19.40
C GLY A 434 30.48 12.61 -19.46
N VAL A 435 29.22 12.69 -19.00
CA VAL A 435 28.25 11.58 -19.02
C VAL A 435 27.11 11.85 -20.00
N ASP A 436 26.28 10.84 -20.28
CA ASP A 436 25.12 10.99 -21.15
C ASP A 436 24.14 12.06 -20.62
N THR A 437 23.95 13.12 -21.40
CA THR A 437 23.15 14.29 -21.04
C THR A 437 21.67 13.98 -20.88
N ALA A 438 21.11 13.11 -21.74
CA ALA A 438 19.68 12.82 -21.72
C ALA A 438 19.30 11.97 -20.51
N HIS A 439 20.06 10.91 -20.23
CA HIS A 439 19.85 10.02 -19.10
C HIS A 439 20.13 10.72 -17.77
N PHE A 440 21.26 11.44 -17.65
CA PHE A 440 21.60 12.08 -16.37
C PHE A 440 20.59 13.17 -16.00
N ALA A 441 20.18 13.99 -16.97
CA ALA A 441 19.14 14.99 -16.73
C ALA A 441 17.80 14.35 -16.35
N ALA A 442 17.46 13.17 -16.89
CA ALA A 442 16.27 12.42 -16.46
C ALA A 442 16.39 11.93 -15.01
N TYR A 443 17.55 11.40 -14.59
CA TYR A 443 17.77 10.97 -13.21
C TYR A 443 17.70 12.15 -12.23
N MET A 444 18.27 13.30 -12.59
CA MET A 444 18.19 14.51 -11.76
C MET A 444 16.74 14.96 -11.55
N VAL A 445 15.92 15.00 -12.60
CA VAL A 445 14.50 15.34 -12.48
C VAL A 445 13.74 14.30 -11.64
N ALA A 446 14.00 13.02 -11.86
CA ALA A 446 13.37 11.92 -11.14
C ALA A 446 13.74 11.88 -9.65
N SER A 447 14.92 12.39 -9.27
CA SER A 447 15.41 12.40 -7.89
C SER A 447 14.72 13.41 -6.97
N ARG A 448 13.96 14.37 -7.52
CA ARG A 448 13.21 15.37 -6.74
C ARG A 448 14.13 16.08 -5.74
N GLY A 449 13.76 16.19 -4.46
CA GLY A 449 14.59 16.83 -3.44
C GLY A 449 15.89 16.09 -3.09
N ASN A 450 16.10 14.84 -3.54
CA ASN A 450 17.32 14.06 -3.29
C ASN A 450 18.43 14.31 -4.32
N TYR A 451 18.25 15.27 -5.24
CA TYR A 451 19.22 15.54 -6.30
C TYR A 451 20.64 15.83 -5.78
N SER A 452 20.77 16.43 -4.59
CA SER A 452 22.07 16.74 -4.00
C SER A 452 22.88 15.49 -3.69
N GLU A 453 22.24 14.42 -3.24
CA GLU A 453 22.89 13.13 -2.97
C GLU A 453 23.36 12.46 -4.26
N LEU A 454 22.56 12.50 -5.32
CA LEU A 454 22.97 11.94 -6.61
C LEU A 454 24.10 12.76 -7.26
N LEU A 455 24.08 14.09 -7.11
CA LEU A 455 25.19 14.94 -7.54
C LEU A 455 26.47 14.64 -6.76
N ARG A 456 26.38 14.50 -5.44
CA ARG A 456 27.49 14.13 -4.58
C ARG A 456 28.08 12.79 -5.03
N PHE A 457 27.23 11.78 -5.21
CA PHE A 457 27.62 10.46 -5.73
C PHE A 457 28.38 10.55 -7.06
N MET A 458 27.85 11.27 -8.05
CA MET A 458 28.49 11.38 -9.37
C MET A 458 29.78 12.20 -9.37
N ARG A 459 29.96 13.11 -8.41
CA ARG A 459 31.18 13.90 -8.25
C ARG A 459 32.27 13.15 -7.48
N GLU A 460 31.88 12.33 -6.50
CA GLU A 460 32.80 11.53 -5.69
C GLU A 460 33.26 10.25 -6.42
N VAL A 461 32.46 9.72 -7.34
CA VAL A 461 32.88 8.56 -8.15
C VAL A 461 34.03 8.91 -9.09
N SER A 462 35.02 8.02 -9.21
CA SER A 462 36.15 8.23 -10.11
C SER A 462 35.70 8.33 -11.58
N PRO A 463 36.37 9.15 -12.43
CA PRO A 463 35.97 9.33 -13.83
C PRO A 463 35.80 8.02 -14.60
N GLU A 464 36.64 7.02 -14.33
CA GLU A 464 36.64 5.72 -15.00
C GLU A 464 35.41 4.87 -14.62
N ARG A 465 34.78 5.15 -13.48
CA ARG A 465 33.58 4.45 -12.98
C ARG A 465 32.28 5.20 -13.26
N ARG A 466 32.30 6.38 -13.88
CA ARG A 466 31.08 7.15 -14.17
C ARG A 466 30.07 6.40 -15.03
N THR A 467 30.52 5.62 -16.01
CA THR A 467 29.63 4.77 -16.82
C THR A 467 28.93 3.72 -15.94
N LEU A 468 29.66 3.13 -14.99
CA LEU A 468 29.10 2.17 -14.05
C LEU A 468 28.10 2.83 -13.10
N ALA A 469 28.40 4.04 -12.62
CA ALA A 469 27.50 4.84 -11.80
C ALA A 469 26.21 5.19 -12.54
N MET A 470 26.29 5.57 -13.82
CA MET A 470 25.12 5.82 -14.67
C MET A 470 24.26 4.56 -14.83
N ASN A 471 24.89 3.39 -15.04
CA ASN A 471 24.17 2.12 -15.12
C ASN A 471 23.47 1.75 -13.81
N LEU A 472 24.09 2.05 -12.66
CA LEU A 472 23.47 1.86 -11.34
C LEU A 472 22.20 2.72 -11.22
N LEU A 473 22.28 4.02 -11.53
CA LEU A 473 21.12 4.92 -11.50
C LEU A 473 20.01 4.48 -12.47
N GLY A 474 20.38 3.86 -13.59
CA GLY A 474 19.43 3.36 -14.58
C GLY A 474 18.74 2.05 -14.23
N VAL A 475 19.26 1.27 -13.27
CA VAL A 475 18.73 -0.06 -12.93
C VAL A 475 18.00 -0.12 -11.58
N ILE A 476 18.21 0.86 -10.71
CA ILE A 476 17.45 1.00 -9.47
C ILE A 476 16.06 1.58 -9.73
N ALA A 477 15.14 1.41 -8.79
CA ALA A 477 13.78 1.92 -8.95
C ALA A 477 13.75 3.46 -8.87
N GLU A 478 12.74 4.10 -9.47
CA GLU A 478 12.61 5.57 -9.42
C GLU A 478 12.60 6.11 -7.97
N LYS A 479 11.92 5.40 -7.05
CA LYS A 479 11.92 5.78 -5.63
C LYS A 479 13.31 5.73 -4.99
N ASP A 480 14.24 4.94 -5.52
CA ASP A 480 15.59 4.86 -4.98
C ASP A 480 16.41 6.10 -5.36
N LEU A 481 16.17 6.67 -6.54
CA LEU A 481 16.73 7.98 -6.92
C LEU A 481 16.27 9.10 -5.98
N GLN A 482 15.14 8.90 -5.30
CA GLN A 482 14.46 9.88 -4.48
C GLN A 482 14.79 9.83 -2.99
N ASP A 483 15.39 8.75 -2.49
CA ASP A 483 15.72 8.63 -1.06
C ASP A 483 16.99 7.84 -0.74
N THR A 484 17.78 7.44 -1.74
CA THR A 484 19.06 6.76 -1.48
C THR A 484 20.19 7.78 -1.27
N PRO A 485 20.91 7.71 -0.14
CA PRO A 485 22.08 8.56 0.10
C PRO A 485 23.25 8.26 -0.83
N ALA A 486 24.10 9.25 -1.06
CA ALA A 486 25.28 9.13 -1.91
C ALA A 486 26.20 7.97 -1.47
N ASP A 487 26.45 7.86 -0.16
CA ASP A 487 27.35 6.85 0.43
C ASP A 487 26.87 5.43 0.18
N VAL A 488 25.55 5.21 0.13
CA VAL A 488 24.97 3.91 -0.22
C VAL A 488 25.28 3.58 -1.68
N LEU A 489 25.04 4.52 -2.60
CA LEU A 489 25.32 4.34 -4.03
C LEU A 489 26.82 4.11 -4.29
N LEU A 490 27.69 4.90 -3.65
CA LEU A 490 29.15 4.76 -3.74
C LEU A 490 29.59 3.35 -3.32
N SER A 491 29.10 2.86 -2.18
CA SER A 491 29.45 1.52 -1.67
C SER A 491 29.14 0.39 -2.66
N HIS A 492 28.12 0.58 -3.51
CA HIS A 492 27.73 -0.40 -4.52
C HIS A 492 28.53 -0.29 -5.81
N VAL A 493 28.85 0.93 -6.27
CA VAL A 493 29.71 1.16 -7.43
C VAL A 493 31.15 0.73 -7.16
N GLU A 494 31.64 0.89 -5.93
CA GLU A 494 32.95 0.44 -5.48
C GLU A 494 33.05 -1.09 -5.31
N GLY A 495 31.90 -1.79 -5.39
CA GLY A 495 31.80 -3.24 -5.29
C GLY A 495 32.50 -4.03 -6.41
N ASP A 496 32.19 -5.33 -6.46
CA ASP A 496 32.83 -6.27 -7.39
C ASP A 496 32.48 -5.94 -8.86
N GLY A 497 33.49 -5.47 -9.60
CA GLY A 497 33.42 -5.17 -11.04
C GLY A 497 34.22 -6.13 -11.91
N ARG A 498 34.53 -7.35 -11.42
CA ARG A 498 35.44 -8.28 -12.11
C ARG A 498 34.90 -8.82 -13.44
N ASP A 499 33.58 -8.91 -13.62
CA ASP A 499 32.95 -9.39 -14.87
C ASP A 499 31.83 -8.46 -15.33
N VAL A 500 32.18 -7.21 -15.62
CA VAL A 500 31.26 -6.21 -16.23
C VAL A 500 30.71 -6.65 -17.59
N SER A 501 31.36 -7.63 -18.24
CA SER A 501 30.90 -8.22 -19.51
C SER A 501 29.76 -9.23 -19.35
N ASN A 502 29.46 -9.67 -18.12
CA ASN A 502 28.35 -10.59 -17.88
C ASN A 502 27.03 -9.90 -18.28
N PRO A 503 26.18 -10.53 -19.12
CA PRO A 503 24.92 -9.92 -19.55
C PRO A 503 23.97 -9.62 -18.38
N TYR A 504 24.14 -10.31 -17.25
CA TYR A 504 23.36 -10.12 -16.02
C TYR A 504 24.02 -9.17 -15.02
N PHE A 505 25.17 -8.58 -15.36
CA PHE A 505 25.93 -7.75 -14.43
C PHE A 505 25.11 -6.56 -13.94
N THR A 506 24.58 -5.74 -14.86
CA THR A 506 23.82 -4.53 -14.49
C THR A 506 22.56 -4.90 -13.69
N GLU A 507 21.76 -5.84 -14.18
CA GLU A 507 20.47 -6.20 -13.61
C GLU A 507 20.57 -6.93 -12.25
N TYR A 508 21.56 -7.80 -12.08
CA TYR A 508 21.61 -8.75 -10.96
C TYR A 508 22.93 -8.78 -10.21
N ILE A 509 23.95 -7.99 -10.56
CA ILE A 509 25.16 -7.85 -9.73
C ILE A 509 25.26 -6.41 -9.24
N LEU A 510 25.28 -5.44 -10.15
CA LEU A 510 25.38 -4.01 -9.86
C LEU A 510 24.16 -3.52 -9.08
N ASN A 511 22.95 -3.90 -9.53
CA ASN A 511 21.70 -3.50 -8.91
C ASN A 511 21.66 -3.95 -7.43
N PRO A 512 21.64 -3.02 -6.46
CA PRO A 512 21.55 -3.38 -5.06
C PRO A 512 20.16 -3.86 -4.65
N ARG A 513 19.11 -3.50 -5.42
CA ARG A 513 17.71 -3.84 -5.13
C ARG A 513 17.40 -5.29 -5.44
N VAL A 514 16.85 -5.99 -4.46
CA VAL A 514 16.36 -7.37 -4.60
C VAL A 514 14.83 -7.41 -4.63
N GLN A 515 14.17 -6.67 -3.73
CA GLN A 515 12.71 -6.60 -3.62
C GLN A 515 12.28 -5.15 -3.29
N ASN A 516 11.45 -4.93 -2.26
CA ASN A 516 10.91 -3.62 -1.87
C ASN A 516 11.59 -3.03 -0.62
N GLU A 517 12.77 -3.54 -0.24
CA GLU A 517 13.56 -3.06 0.91
C GLU A 517 14.09 -1.63 0.73
N LEU A 518 14.55 -1.00 1.81
CA LEU A 518 15.42 0.19 1.71
C LEU A 518 16.79 -0.21 1.18
N LEU A 519 17.36 0.59 0.26
CA LEU A 519 18.74 0.39 -0.16
C LEU A 519 19.69 0.75 0.98
N THR A 520 20.63 -0.13 1.28
CA THR A 520 21.62 0.03 2.35
C THR A 520 23.00 -0.34 1.83
N ALA A 521 24.05 0.24 2.40
CA ALA A 521 25.45 -0.05 2.06
C ALA A 521 25.88 -1.45 2.56
N TYR A 522 25.27 -2.52 2.04
CA TYR A 522 25.40 -3.85 2.63
C TYR A 522 26.66 -4.61 2.21
N ARG A 523 27.32 -4.23 1.10
CA ARG A 523 28.36 -5.06 0.49
C ARG A 523 29.53 -5.32 1.44
N GLU A 524 29.94 -4.34 2.22
CA GLU A 524 31.05 -4.48 3.16
C GLU A 524 30.70 -5.45 4.31
N ALA A 525 29.58 -5.22 5.00
CA ALA A 525 29.12 -6.12 6.05
C ALA A 525 28.94 -7.56 5.56
N VAL A 526 28.43 -7.73 4.34
CA VAL A 526 28.31 -9.04 3.69
C VAL A 526 29.69 -9.64 3.38
N ARG A 527 30.67 -8.86 2.88
CA ARG A 527 32.04 -9.36 2.68
C ARG A 527 32.69 -9.81 3.99
N GLU A 528 32.50 -9.06 5.07
CA GLU A 528 32.99 -9.43 6.40
C GLU A 528 32.32 -10.72 6.90
N PHE A 529 31.02 -10.86 6.69
CA PHE A 529 30.28 -12.08 7.00
C PHE A 529 30.84 -13.29 6.23
N LEU A 530 31.02 -13.15 4.91
CA LEU A 530 31.58 -14.19 4.05
C LEU A 530 32.99 -14.59 4.52
N LYS A 531 33.85 -13.61 4.81
CA LYS A 531 35.22 -13.83 5.31
C LYS A 531 35.24 -14.51 6.68
N ARG A 532 34.37 -14.09 7.60
CA ARG A 532 34.31 -14.66 8.97
C ARG A 532 33.87 -16.12 8.99
N HIS A 533 33.10 -16.55 7.99
CA HIS A 533 32.59 -17.92 7.87
C HIS A 533 33.31 -18.73 6.78
N ASP A 534 34.43 -18.22 6.25
CA ASP A 534 35.22 -18.87 5.18
C ASP A 534 34.39 -19.28 3.94
N ILE A 535 33.37 -18.48 3.58
CA ILE A 535 32.48 -18.75 2.45
C ILE A 535 33.14 -18.30 1.15
N THR A 536 33.43 -19.25 0.26
CA THR A 536 34.09 -18.99 -1.04
C THR A 536 33.25 -19.36 -2.25
N ASP A 537 32.15 -20.10 -2.07
CA ASP A 537 31.29 -20.60 -3.14
C ASP A 537 29.81 -20.60 -2.74
N VAL A 538 28.92 -20.85 -3.70
CA VAL A 538 27.47 -20.82 -3.46
C VAL A 538 27.02 -21.94 -2.53
N THR A 539 27.67 -23.10 -2.56
CA THR A 539 27.29 -24.25 -1.73
C THR A 539 27.49 -23.95 -0.25
N SER A 540 28.67 -23.43 0.12
CA SER A 540 28.96 -22.93 1.46
C SER A 540 28.03 -21.78 1.85
N LEU A 541 27.70 -20.87 0.93
CA LEU A 541 26.74 -19.79 1.19
C LEU A 541 25.32 -20.31 1.48
N ILE A 542 24.83 -21.30 0.73
CA ILE A 542 23.51 -21.93 0.97
C ILE A 542 23.49 -22.56 2.36
N GLN A 543 24.55 -23.30 2.73
CA GLN A 543 24.66 -23.95 4.03
C GLN A 543 24.67 -22.93 5.18
N GLU A 544 25.51 -21.90 5.10
CA GLU A 544 25.58 -20.88 6.16
C GLU A 544 24.30 -20.04 6.25
N THR A 545 23.71 -19.67 5.12
CA THR A 545 22.42 -18.96 5.10
C THR A 545 21.28 -19.83 5.65
N GLY A 546 21.34 -21.15 5.42
CA GLY A 546 20.38 -22.12 5.96
C GLY A 546 20.44 -22.26 7.48
N LYS A 547 21.56 -21.88 8.13
CA LYS A 547 21.68 -21.87 9.60
C LYS A 547 21.03 -20.65 10.26
N ILE A 548 20.70 -19.60 9.49
CA ILE A 548 20.02 -18.42 10.03
C ILE A 548 18.64 -18.86 10.51
N LYS A 549 18.37 -18.61 11.80
CA LYS A 549 17.10 -18.97 12.43
C LYS A 549 15.96 -18.20 11.76
N VAL A 550 14.90 -18.90 11.37
CA VAL A 550 13.71 -18.28 10.78
C VAL A 550 12.58 -18.24 11.79
N VAL A 551 12.05 -17.04 12.05
CA VAL A 551 10.93 -16.82 12.99
C VAL A 551 9.94 -15.83 12.37
N ASP A 552 9.01 -16.33 11.56
CA ASP A 552 8.02 -15.48 10.87
C ASP A 552 7.02 -14.82 11.83
N SER A 553 6.79 -15.39 13.01
CA SER A 553 5.84 -14.87 14.01
C SER A 553 6.22 -13.50 14.56
N LEU A 554 7.53 -13.19 14.60
CA LEU A 554 8.07 -11.90 15.03
C LEU A 554 7.99 -10.80 13.96
N TYR A 555 7.47 -11.10 12.76
CA TYR A 555 7.50 -10.25 11.58
C TYR A 555 6.13 -9.99 10.89
N PRO A 556 5.09 -9.55 11.61
CA PRO A 556 3.79 -9.32 10.99
C PRO A 556 3.76 -8.13 10.01
N ALA A 557 4.66 -7.15 10.15
CA ALA A 557 4.68 -5.95 9.30
C ALA A 557 5.03 -6.22 7.82
N LYS A 558 5.49 -7.43 7.47
CA LYS A 558 5.92 -7.81 6.10
C LYS A 558 6.93 -6.82 5.48
N VAL A 559 7.80 -6.22 6.31
CA VAL A 559 8.89 -5.33 5.88
C VAL A 559 10.18 -6.13 5.81
N VAL A 560 10.87 -6.07 4.68
CA VAL A 560 12.15 -6.76 4.48
C VAL A 560 13.23 -6.13 5.34
N THR A 561 13.87 -6.96 6.16
CA THR A 561 15.05 -6.57 6.92
C THR A 561 16.25 -6.54 5.98
N PRO A 562 16.96 -5.40 5.87
CA PRO A 562 18.12 -5.30 5.00
C PRO A 562 19.22 -6.28 5.43
N PRO A 563 20.13 -6.69 4.53
CA PRO A 563 21.16 -7.69 4.83
C PRO A 563 21.99 -7.37 6.09
N VAL A 564 22.26 -6.09 6.35
CA VAL A 564 23.00 -5.62 7.53
C VAL A 564 22.26 -5.94 8.84
N GLY A 565 20.92 -5.80 8.85
CA GLY A 565 20.07 -6.14 9.98
C GLY A 565 20.01 -7.65 10.22
N VAL A 566 19.95 -8.45 9.14
CA VAL A 566 20.00 -9.92 9.21
C VAL A 566 21.30 -10.41 9.86
N ILE A 567 22.44 -9.85 9.44
CA ILE A 567 23.76 -10.18 10.03
C ILE A 567 23.81 -9.85 11.53
N ARG A 568 23.30 -8.68 11.93
CA ARG A 568 23.30 -8.24 13.32
C ARG A 568 22.39 -9.07 14.22
N ALA A 569 21.22 -9.45 13.72
CA ALA A 569 20.24 -10.19 14.48
C ALA A 569 20.53 -11.71 14.55
N GLY A 570 21.06 -12.30 13.47
CA GLY A 570 21.25 -13.76 13.37
C GLY A 570 19.94 -14.58 13.28
N VAL A 571 18.80 -13.89 13.28
CA VAL A 571 17.45 -14.44 13.13
C VAL A 571 16.63 -13.48 12.27
N THR A 572 15.71 -14.00 11.46
CA THR A 572 14.92 -13.19 10.52
C THR A 572 13.69 -13.96 10.01
N ASP A 573 12.84 -13.37 9.17
CA ASP A 573 11.80 -14.08 8.41
C ASP A 573 12.32 -14.71 7.10
N VAL A 574 11.50 -15.56 6.46
CA VAL A 574 11.87 -16.25 5.21
C VAL A 574 12.27 -15.28 4.08
N LEU A 575 11.51 -14.20 3.87
CA LEU A 575 11.75 -13.27 2.78
C LEU A 575 13.07 -12.51 2.98
N SER A 576 13.30 -11.99 4.18
CA SER A 576 14.54 -11.29 4.51
C SER A 576 15.77 -12.20 4.44
N ARG A 577 15.67 -13.48 4.82
CA ARG A 577 16.75 -14.46 4.59
C ARG A 577 17.03 -14.65 3.09
N ASN A 578 15.98 -14.76 2.29
CA ASN A 578 16.14 -14.93 0.84
C ASN A 578 16.76 -13.68 0.19
N VAL A 579 16.38 -12.48 0.64
CA VAL A 579 16.99 -11.22 0.21
C VAL A 579 18.46 -11.14 0.62
N PHE A 580 18.80 -11.53 1.85
CA PHE A 580 20.18 -11.64 2.31
C PHE A 580 21.00 -12.60 1.43
N PHE A 581 20.46 -13.78 1.11
CA PHE A 581 21.13 -14.74 0.22
C PHE A 581 21.46 -14.14 -1.15
N VAL A 582 20.47 -13.48 -1.78
CA VAL A 582 20.67 -12.81 -3.06
C VAL A 582 21.76 -11.75 -2.93
N ALA A 583 21.68 -10.87 -1.93
CA ALA A 583 22.69 -9.84 -1.67
C ALA A 583 24.11 -10.43 -1.48
N ALA A 584 24.23 -11.59 -0.83
CA ALA A 584 25.49 -12.32 -0.67
C ALA A 584 26.04 -12.87 -1.99
N CYS A 585 25.21 -13.54 -2.80
CA CYS A 585 25.57 -13.97 -4.15
C CYS A 585 26.07 -12.79 -5.00
N ARG A 586 25.35 -11.67 -5.01
CA ARG A 586 25.73 -10.46 -5.75
C ARG A 586 27.02 -9.83 -5.25
N THR A 587 27.34 -10.01 -3.96
CA THR A 587 28.60 -9.54 -3.37
C THR A 587 29.78 -10.43 -3.77
N MET A 588 29.53 -11.71 -4.07
CA MET A 588 30.51 -12.66 -4.62
C MET A 588 30.66 -12.56 -6.15
N GLY A 589 29.92 -11.66 -6.82
CA GLY A 589 29.93 -11.52 -8.28
C GLY A 589 29.04 -12.52 -9.02
N ILE A 590 28.07 -13.11 -8.33
CA ILE A 590 27.17 -14.14 -8.88
C ILE A 590 25.79 -13.51 -9.12
N PRO A 591 25.26 -13.52 -10.37
CA PRO A 591 23.93 -13.02 -10.63
C PRO A 591 22.89 -13.80 -9.83
N ALA A 592 22.05 -13.10 -9.08
CA ALA A 592 21.02 -13.72 -8.25
C ALA A 592 19.77 -12.83 -8.16
N ARG A 593 18.60 -13.44 -7.93
CA ARG A 593 17.30 -12.77 -7.82
C ARG A 593 16.31 -13.57 -6.97
N LEU A 594 15.18 -12.97 -6.63
CA LEU A 594 13.98 -13.74 -6.27
C LEU A 594 13.24 -14.09 -7.56
N SER A 595 12.86 -15.35 -7.73
CA SER A 595 12.11 -15.81 -8.89
C SER A 595 10.75 -15.09 -8.95
N PRO A 596 10.37 -14.45 -10.06
CA PRO A 596 9.04 -13.82 -10.18
C PRO A 596 7.91 -14.87 -10.13
N ILE A 597 8.22 -16.13 -10.45
CA ILE A 597 7.24 -17.23 -10.49
C ILE A 597 7.11 -17.90 -9.12
N SER A 598 8.22 -18.38 -8.55
CA SER A 598 8.19 -19.15 -7.30
C SER A 598 8.36 -18.29 -6.04
N GLY A 599 8.84 -17.05 -6.16
CA GLY A 599 9.22 -16.19 -5.03
C GLY A 599 10.49 -16.66 -4.28
N LYS A 600 11.10 -17.77 -4.71
CA LYS A 600 12.29 -18.37 -4.09
C LYS A 600 13.58 -17.74 -4.64
N PRO A 601 14.67 -17.73 -3.87
CA PRO A 601 15.95 -17.25 -4.36
C PRO A 601 16.49 -18.13 -5.50
N GLU A 602 17.01 -17.49 -6.53
CA GLU A 602 17.69 -18.11 -7.67
C GLU A 602 19.08 -17.49 -7.86
N TYR A 603 20.05 -18.30 -8.30
CA TYR A 603 21.35 -17.82 -8.76
C TYR A 603 21.69 -18.38 -10.15
N TYR A 604 22.49 -17.64 -10.92
CA TYR A 604 22.90 -18.02 -12.27
C TYR A 604 24.32 -18.59 -12.27
N GLN A 605 24.46 -19.84 -12.68
CA GLN A 605 25.75 -20.50 -12.82
C GLN A 605 25.69 -21.55 -13.93
N ASN A 606 26.79 -21.77 -14.65
CA ASN A 606 26.86 -22.76 -15.75
C ASN A 606 25.73 -22.58 -16.79
N ARG A 607 25.48 -21.32 -17.15
CA ARG A 607 24.44 -20.90 -18.10
C ARG A 607 22.99 -21.23 -17.72
N THR A 608 22.73 -21.57 -16.46
CA THR A 608 21.40 -21.98 -15.98
C THR A 608 21.05 -21.29 -14.66
N TRP A 609 19.75 -21.05 -14.44
CA TRP A 609 19.22 -20.55 -13.17
C TRP A 609 18.94 -21.72 -12.23
N HIS A 610 19.48 -21.64 -11.02
CA HIS A 610 19.32 -22.65 -9.97
C HIS A 610 18.46 -22.08 -8.85
N THR A 611 17.33 -22.74 -8.55
CA THR A 611 16.45 -22.36 -7.44
C THR A 611 16.98 -22.94 -6.13
N VAL A 612 17.07 -22.11 -5.10
CA VAL A 612 17.59 -22.50 -3.78
C VAL A 612 16.44 -22.86 -2.85
N ASN A 613 16.61 -23.98 -2.15
CA ASN A 613 15.75 -24.39 -1.07
C ASN A 613 16.63 -24.76 0.14
N PHE A 614 16.56 -23.93 1.19
CA PHE A 614 17.37 -24.08 2.40
C PHE A 614 17.00 -25.31 3.25
N MET A 615 15.83 -25.92 3.02
CA MET A 615 15.34 -27.07 3.78
C MET A 615 15.58 -28.42 3.07
N THR A 616 15.66 -28.44 1.73
CA THR A 616 15.96 -29.63 0.92
C THR A 616 16.45 -29.23 -0.47
N GLU A 617 17.49 -29.85 -1.03
CA GLU A 617 17.97 -29.65 -2.42
C GLU A 617 17.01 -30.13 -3.54
N LYS A 618 15.70 -30.21 -3.29
CA LYS A 618 14.76 -30.69 -4.30
C LYS A 618 14.48 -29.60 -5.33
N VAL A 619 15.09 -29.75 -6.51
CA VAL A 619 14.64 -29.11 -7.74
C VAL A 619 13.20 -29.59 -8.00
N VAL A 620 12.25 -28.66 -8.04
CA VAL A 620 10.88 -28.98 -8.46
C VAL A 620 10.88 -29.09 -9.98
N PRO A 621 10.43 -30.22 -10.56
CA PRO A 621 10.26 -30.33 -12.01
C PRO A 621 9.35 -29.22 -12.57
N LYS A 622 9.50 -28.93 -13.86
CA LYS A 622 8.74 -27.85 -14.52
C LYS A 622 7.93 -28.40 -15.69
N GLY A 623 6.74 -27.85 -15.88
CA GLY A 623 5.88 -28.05 -17.05
C GLY A 623 5.60 -26.71 -17.75
N GLU A 624 4.75 -26.76 -18.77
CA GLU A 624 4.35 -25.58 -19.54
C GLU A 624 2.83 -25.38 -19.47
N LEU A 625 2.39 -24.12 -19.42
CA LEU A 625 0.99 -23.72 -19.44
C LEU A 625 0.70 -22.85 -20.67
N MET A 626 -0.37 -23.19 -21.40
CA MET A 626 -0.97 -22.35 -22.42
C MET A 626 -2.43 -22.09 -22.09
N LEU A 627 -2.80 -20.81 -21.98
CA LEU A 627 -4.20 -20.38 -21.91
C LEU A 627 -4.71 -20.09 -23.33
N HIS A 628 -5.95 -20.48 -23.61
CA HIS A 628 -6.64 -20.19 -24.87
C HIS A 628 -7.87 -19.33 -24.61
N TYR A 629 -7.99 -18.20 -25.31
CA TYR A 629 -9.13 -17.28 -25.15
C TYR A 629 -9.83 -17.00 -26.49
N THR A 630 -11.02 -17.58 -26.68
CA THR A 630 -11.77 -17.52 -27.94
C THR A 630 -13.02 -16.64 -27.89
N GLN A 631 -13.53 -16.32 -26.71
CA GLN A 631 -14.84 -15.68 -26.51
C GLN A 631 -14.90 -14.23 -26.95
N LYS A 632 -13.77 -13.50 -26.91
CA LYS A 632 -13.66 -12.07 -27.22
C LYS A 632 -14.69 -11.18 -26.49
N THR A 633 -15.18 -11.64 -25.34
CA THR A 633 -16.04 -10.87 -24.42
C THR A 633 -15.34 -9.60 -23.96
N VAL A 634 -14.04 -9.71 -23.71
CA VAL A 634 -13.08 -8.62 -23.58
C VAL A 634 -12.14 -8.75 -24.78
N SER A 635 -11.70 -7.66 -25.41
CA SER A 635 -10.89 -7.74 -26.63
C SER A 635 -9.56 -8.45 -26.41
N ASP A 636 -8.80 -8.01 -25.40
CA ASP A 636 -7.51 -8.55 -24.98
C ASP A 636 -7.42 -8.49 -23.44
N PRO A 637 -7.80 -9.56 -22.73
CA PRO A 637 -7.85 -9.59 -21.27
C PRO A 637 -6.51 -9.23 -20.64
N LYS A 638 -6.53 -8.48 -19.54
CA LYS A 638 -5.30 -8.05 -18.85
C LYS A 638 -5.11 -8.81 -17.53
N TYR A 639 -3.85 -9.19 -17.27
CA TYR A 639 -3.45 -9.79 -16.00
C TYR A 639 -3.64 -8.78 -14.86
N PHE A 640 -4.06 -9.23 -13.68
CA PHE A 640 -4.46 -8.36 -12.56
C PHE A 640 -5.68 -7.45 -12.82
N LEU A 641 -6.41 -7.62 -13.92
CA LEU A 641 -7.70 -6.95 -14.15
C LEU A 641 -8.81 -7.95 -14.44
N ASN A 642 -8.55 -8.83 -15.41
CA ASN A 642 -9.53 -9.81 -15.86
C ASN A 642 -9.21 -11.22 -15.38
N PHE A 643 -7.93 -11.56 -15.20
CA PHE A 643 -7.54 -12.89 -14.78
C PHE A 643 -6.21 -12.92 -14.02
N THR A 644 -6.03 -13.95 -13.20
CA THR A 644 -4.75 -14.30 -12.55
C THR A 644 -4.60 -15.82 -12.45
N ILE A 645 -3.36 -16.28 -12.29
CA ILE A 645 -3.04 -17.67 -11.98
C ILE A 645 -2.45 -17.73 -10.57
N GLY A 646 -3.04 -18.57 -9.72
CA GLY A 646 -2.57 -18.85 -8.38
C GLY A 646 -2.06 -20.28 -8.24
N LYS A 647 -0.95 -20.48 -7.54
CA LYS A 647 -0.46 -21.82 -7.15
C LYS A 647 -1.13 -22.23 -5.84
N LEU A 648 -1.66 -23.45 -5.77
CA LEU A 648 -2.26 -24.02 -4.57
C LEU A 648 -1.20 -24.82 -3.79
N GLU A 649 -0.77 -24.32 -2.64
CA GLU A 649 0.21 -24.95 -1.76
C GLU A 649 -0.31 -24.98 -0.33
N ASP A 650 -0.38 -26.18 0.28
CA ASP A 650 -0.86 -26.39 1.66
C ASP A 650 -2.23 -25.75 1.95
N GLY A 651 -3.16 -25.90 1.01
CA GLY A 651 -4.51 -25.34 1.09
C GLY A 651 -4.59 -23.82 0.89
N ARG A 652 -3.47 -23.16 0.57
CA ARG A 652 -3.38 -21.71 0.32
C ARG A 652 -3.16 -21.42 -1.15
N VAL A 653 -3.76 -20.34 -1.63
CA VAL A 653 -3.57 -19.86 -2.99
C VAL A 653 -2.56 -18.72 -2.97
N ARG A 654 -1.47 -18.86 -3.72
CA ARG A 654 -0.47 -17.81 -3.94
C ARG A 654 -0.50 -17.38 -5.41
N THR A 655 -0.91 -16.15 -5.67
CA THR A 655 -0.90 -15.56 -7.01
C THR A 655 0.52 -15.49 -7.56
N ILE A 656 0.66 -15.85 -8.84
CA ILE A 656 1.93 -15.84 -9.59
C ILE A 656 2.00 -14.54 -10.36
N ASP A 657 3.17 -13.93 -10.39
CA ASP A 657 3.37 -12.74 -11.21
C ASP A 657 3.83 -13.12 -12.61
N LEU A 658 2.96 -12.94 -13.61
CA LEU A 658 3.24 -13.19 -15.03
C LEU A 658 3.39 -11.91 -15.85
N GLY A 659 3.41 -10.74 -15.22
CA GLY A 659 3.53 -9.48 -15.94
C GLY A 659 2.98 -8.27 -15.19
N SER A 660 3.28 -8.14 -13.91
CA SER A 660 3.02 -6.89 -13.18
C SER A 660 3.85 -5.74 -13.75
N ASN A 661 3.30 -4.54 -13.65
CA ASN A 661 4.04 -3.33 -14.01
C ASN A 661 4.73 -2.76 -12.76
N ALA A 662 6.02 -3.02 -12.61
CA ALA A 662 6.81 -2.54 -11.47
C ALA A 662 6.83 -1.00 -11.29
N ALA A 663 6.42 -0.24 -12.31
CA ALA A 663 6.41 1.22 -12.25
C ALA A 663 5.22 1.80 -11.44
N VAL A 664 4.12 1.05 -11.31
CA VAL A 664 2.90 1.52 -10.62
C VAL A 664 2.35 0.39 -9.76
N ASP A 665 2.25 0.63 -8.45
CA ASP A 665 1.57 -0.28 -7.53
C ASP A 665 0.15 -0.49 -8.02
N MET A 666 -0.29 -1.75 -8.08
CA MET A 666 -1.68 -2.09 -8.37
C MET A 666 -2.19 -1.57 -9.73
N GLY A 667 -1.30 -1.47 -10.72
CA GLY A 667 -1.66 -1.17 -12.11
C GLY A 667 -2.10 -2.40 -12.91
N VAL A 668 -2.78 -2.17 -14.03
CA VAL A 668 -3.13 -3.23 -14.99
C VAL A 668 -1.85 -3.92 -15.49
N GLY A 669 -1.82 -5.25 -15.39
CA GLY A 669 -0.69 -6.07 -15.83
C GLY A 669 -0.64 -6.28 -17.34
N ALA A 670 0.32 -7.09 -17.77
CA ALA A 670 0.49 -7.48 -19.16
C ALA A 670 -0.77 -8.14 -19.73
N SER A 671 -0.94 -8.04 -21.04
CA SER A 671 -2.09 -8.64 -21.71
C SER A 671 -1.95 -10.15 -21.88
N TYR A 672 -3.09 -10.81 -22.04
CA TYR A 672 -3.18 -12.20 -22.45
C TYR A 672 -2.34 -12.47 -23.70
N GLU A 673 -2.50 -11.66 -24.76
CA GLU A 673 -1.75 -11.86 -26.01
C GLU A 673 -0.23 -11.76 -25.80
N MET A 674 0.22 -10.88 -24.91
CA MET A 674 1.64 -10.72 -24.56
C MET A 674 2.18 -11.88 -23.72
N ILE A 675 1.43 -12.31 -22.69
CA ILE A 675 1.86 -13.38 -21.77
C ILE A 675 1.88 -14.73 -22.49
N PHE A 676 0.84 -15.04 -23.26
CA PHE A 676 0.64 -16.33 -23.91
C PHE A 676 0.99 -16.33 -25.39
N THR A 677 1.89 -15.43 -25.83
CA THR A 677 2.55 -15.58 -27.15
C THR A 677 3.30 -16.92 -27.24
N LYS A 678 3.78 -17.45 -26.10
CA LYS A 678 4.40 -18.77 -25.95
C LYS A 678 3.93 -19.41 -24.64
N PRO A 679 4.06 -20.75 -24.49
CA PRO A 679 3.75 -21.38 -23.22
C PRO A 679 4.59 -20.81 -22.06
N VAL A 680 3.95 -20.63 -20.91
CA VAL A 680 4.59 -20.16 -19.68
C VAL A 680 5.12 -21.37 -18.91
N ILE A 681 6.40 -21.31 -18.50
CA ILE A 681 7.02 -22.39 -17.72
C ILE A 681 6.64 -22.24 -16.24
N LEU A 682 6.03 -23.26 -15.66
CA LEU A 682 5.61 -23.29 -14.25
C LEU A 682 6.20 -24.52 -13.53
N GLU A 683 6.33 -24.43 -12.21
CA GLU A 683 6.67 -25.60 -11.38
C GLU A 683 5.55 -26.66 -11.47
N GLU A 684 5.88 -27.94 -11.35
CA GLU A 684 4.87 -28.99 -11.19
C GLU A 684 3.99 -28.70 -9.96
N GLY A 685 2.68 -28.90 -10.09
CA GLY A 685 1.73 -28.76 -8.98
C GLY A 685 0.32 -28.39 -9.40
N ASP A 686 -0.48 -28.04 -8.39
CA ASP A 686 -1.87 -27.63 -8.51
C ASP A 686 -1.99 -26.10 -8.61
N TYR A 687 -2.85 -25.64 -9.51
CA TYR A 687 -3.04 -24.23 -9.83
C TYR A 687 -4.52 -23.88 -9.96
N LEU A 688 -4.82 -22.59 -9.83
CA LEU A 688 -6.13 -21.99 -10.01
C LEU A 688 -6.02 -20.88 -11.05
N LEU A 689 -6.91 -20.88 -12.03
CA LEU A 689 -7.21 -19.75 -12.90
C LEU A 689 -8.41 -19.02 -12.30
N SER A 690 -8.23 -17.77 -11.90
CA SER A 690 -9.34 -16.89 -11.49
C SER A 690 -9.62 -15.92 -12.62
N THR A 691 -10.89 -15.74 -12.99
CA THR A 691 -11.30 -14.72 -13.97
C THR A 691 -12.45 -13.89 -13.43
N GLY A 692 -12.58 -12.65 -13.92
CA GLY A 692 -13.59 -11.71 -13.46
C GLY A 692 -13.98 -10.69 -14.51
N ASN A 693 -15.27 -10.36 -14.53
CA ASN A 693 -15.81 -9.28 -15.35
C ASN A 693 -16.72 -8.37 -14.52
N ARG A 694 -16.30 -7.12 -14.33
CA ARG A 694 -16.92 -6.18 -13.37
C ARG A 694 -18.02 -5.35 -14.04
N ARG A 695 -19.17 -5.27 -13.38
CA ARG A 695 -20.31 -4.45 -13.75
C ARG A 695 -20.13 -2.99 -13.34
N SER A 696 -20.93 -2.14 -13.96
CA SER A 696 -21.05 -0.70 -13.68
C SER A 696 -21.56 -0.40 -12.27
N ASP A 697 -22.22 -1.32 -11.57
CA ASP A 697 -22.59 -1.18 -10.16
C ASP A 697 -21.52 -1.72 -9.19
N GLY A 698 -20.39 -2.23 -9.69
CA GLY A 698 -19.28 -2.77 -8.92
C GLY A 698 -19.38 -4.28 -8.63
N ALA A 699 -20.52 -4.91 -8.91
CA ALA A 699 -20.65 -6.36 -8.83
C ALA A 699 -19.72 -7.06 -9.82
N ILE A 700 -19.23 -8.24 -9.47
CA ILE A 700 -18.26 -8.98 -10.28
C ILE A 700 -18.81 -10.36 -10.62
N LEU A 701 -18.79 -10.68 -11.92
CA LEU A 701 -19.02 -12.03 -12.42
C LEU A 701 -17.68 -12.75 -12.38
N ALA A 702 -17.45 -13.52 -11.32
CA ALA A 702 -16.20 -14.25 -11.09
C ALA A 702 -16.33 -15.72 -11.48
N ASP A 703 -15.21 -16.31 -11.89
CA ASP A 703 -15.05 -17.73 -12.16
C ASP A 703 -13.70 -18.21 -11.60
N LEU A 704 -13.66 -19.46 -11.14
CA LEU A 704 -12.47 -20.13 -10.62
C LEU A 704 -12.38 -21.52 -11.21
N VAL A 705 -11.26 -21.85 -11.83
CA VAL A 705 -10.99 -23.17 -12.41
C VAL A 705 -9.67 -23.70 -11.89
N SER A 706 -9.66 -24.87 -11.27
CA SER A 706 -8.41 -25.55 -10.90
C SER A 706 -7.84 -26.37 -12.05
N PHE A 707 -6.52 -26.45 -12.14
CA PHE A 707 -5.80 -27.28 -13.12
C PHE A 707 -4.46 -27.76 -12.56
N GLN A 708 -3.82 -28.68 -13.27
CA GLN A 708 -2.53 -29.27 -12.89
C GLN A 708 -1.47 -29.02 -13.95
N VAL A 709 -0.26 -28.69 -13.52
CA VAL A 709 0.93 -28.64 -14.36
C VAL A 709 1.80 -29.84 -14.02
N GLU A 710 2.09 -30.65 -15.03
CA GLU A 710 2.93 -31.85 -14.91
C GLU A 710 4.31 -31.63 -15.54
N ALA A 711 5.35 -32.24 -14.97
CA ALA A 711 6.71 -32.15 -15.50
C ALA A 711 6.81 -32.54 -16.99
N GLY A 712 7.45 -31.67 -17.78
CA GLY A 712 7.73 -31.93 -19.20
C GLY A 712 6.49 -32.00 -20.10
N LYS A 713 5.29 -31.66 -19.60
CA LYS A 713 4.05 -31.62 -20.38
C LYS A 713 3.57 -30.19 -20.60
N LEU A 714 2.80 -30.01 -21.67
CA LEU A 714 2.04 -28.79 -21.96
C LEU A 714 0.60 -28.94 -21.47
N THR A 715 0.22 -28.16 -20.46
CA THR A 715 -1.16 -28.02 -19.98
C THR A 715 -1.87 -26.94 -20.80
N ASN A 716 -3.01 -27.27 -21.40
CA ASN A 716 -3.84 -26.33 -22.15
C ASN A 716 -5.15 -26.06 -21.38
N ILE A 717 -5.49 -24.79 -21.17
CA ILE A 717 -6.72 -24.39 -20.48
C ILE A 717 -7.46 -23.36 -21.32
N ASP A 718 -8.75 -23.59 -21.55
CA ASP A 718 -9.63 -22.60 -22.18
C ASP A 718 -10.10 -21.59 -21.11
N MET A 719 -9.70 -20.34 -21.25
CA MET A 719 -10.11 -19.26 -20.36
C MET A 719 -11.53 -18.79 -20.69
N LEU A 720 -12.40 -18.79 -19.69
CA LEU A 720 -13.76 -18.23 -19.75
C LEU A 720 -13.77 -16.89 -19.01
N ILE A 721 -14.29 -15.85 -19.65
CA ILE A 721 -14.63 -14.58 -19.00
C ILE A 721 -16.12 -14.38 -19.18
N ARG A 722 -16.87 -14.48 -18.09
CA ARG A 722 -18.34 -14.40 -18.11
C ARG A 722 -18.79 -13.05 -18.70
N PRO A 723 -19.74 -13.03 -19.64
CA PRO A 723 -20.19 -11.80 -20.27
C PRO A 723 -21.01 -10.93 -19.31
N CYS A 724 -20.58 -9.68 -19.18
CA CYS A 724 -21.29 -8.65 -18.45
C CYS A 724 -22.39 -8.04 -19.33
N VAL A 725 -23.58 -8.64 -19.34
CA VAL A 725 -24.74 -8.13 -20.08
C VAL A 725 -25.50 -7.13 -19.22
N GLU A 726 -25.13 -5.86 -19.35
CA GLU A 726 -25.89 -4.77 -18.71
C GLU A 726 -26.90 -4.20 -19.69
N LYS A 727 -28.16 -4.11 -19.26
CA LYS A 727 -29.16 -3.34 -20.02
C LYS A 727 -28.76 -1.88 -19.92
N MET A 728 -28.58 -1.23 -21.07
CA MET A 728 -28.44 0.23 -21.12
C MET A 728 -29.79 0.85 -20.74
N GLU A 729 -29.96 1.15 -19.46
CA GLU A 729 -31.10 1.90 -18.96
C GLU A 729 -30.85 3.40 -19.11
N ILE A 730 -31.90 4.15 -19.41
CA ILE A 730 -31.81 5.60 -19.45
C ILE A 730 -31.90 6.08 -18.00
N LEU A 731 -30.77 6.49 -17.44
CA LEU A 731 -30.66 6.98 -16.05
C LEU A 731 -31.29 8.37 -15.89
N GLY A 732 -31.32 9.16 -16.97
CA GLY A 732 -31.94 10.47 -17.00
C GLY A 732 -31.78 11.15 -18.35
N VAL A 733 -32.30 12.37 -18.46
CA VAL A 733 -32.19 13.20 -19.65
C VAL A 733 -31.66 14.56 -19.25
N VAL A 734 -30.51 14.92 -19.80
CA VAL A 734 -29.85 16.21 -19.56
C VAL A 734 -30.12 17.17 -20.73
N PRO A 735 -29.97 18.50 -20.53
CA PRO A 735 -30.05 19.46 -21.62
C PRO A 735 -29.07 19.11 -22.75
N THR A 736 -29.48 19.30 -24.01
CA THR A 736 -28.61 19.09 -25.18
C THR A 736 -27.75 20.31 -25.52
N VAL A 737 -28.09 21.47 -24.96
CA VAL A 737 -27.33 22.72 -25.11
C VAL A 737 -26.40 22.84 -23.91
N LEU A 738 -25.32 22.07 -23.94
CA LEU A 738 -24.24 22.11 -22.96
C LEU A 738 -23.05 22.88 -23.55
N SER A 739 -22.29 23.59 -22.72
CA SER A 739 -21.13 24.37 -23.15
C SER A 739 -19.97 24.25 -22.18
N ILE A 740 -18.77 24.36 -22.71
CA ILE A 740 -17.52 24.46 -21.94
C ILE A 740 -16.75 25.68 -22.43
N VAL A 741 -15.81 26.21 -21.64
CA VAL A 741 -14.80 27.14 -22.16
C VAL A 741 -13.59 26.29 -22.56
N PRO A 742 -13.33 26.08 -23.86
CA PRO A 742 -12.23 25.21 -24.28
C PRO A 742 -10.89 25.78 -23.83
N GLU A 743 -9.92 24.89 -23.59
CA GLU A 743 -8.57 25.31 -23.22
C GLU A 743 -7.97 26.30 -24.23
N GLY A 744 -7.35 27.36 -23.71
CA GLY A 744 -6.76 28.44 -24.50
C GLY A 744 -7.77 29.43 -25.09
N LYS A 745 -9.08 29.28 -24.80
CA LYS A 745 -10.14 30.20 -25.20
C LYS A 745 -10.76 30.88 -23.97
N THR A 746 -11.44 31.99 -24.21
CA THR A 746 -12.15 32.77 -23.17
C THR A 746 -13.66 32.78 -23.33
N LYS A 747 -14.18 32.24 -24.45
CA LYS A 747 -15.61 32.18 -24.74
C LYS A 747 -16.12 30.74 -24.66
N PRO A 748 -17.33 30.51 -24.11
CA PRO A 748 -17.95 29.20 -24.14
C PRO A 748 -18.21 28.71 -25.56
N GLU A 749 -18.00 27.42 -25.79
CA GLU A 749 -18.36 26.70 -27.01
C GLU A 749 -19.29 25.53 -26.67
N ALA A 750 -20.25 25.26 -27.55
CA ALA A 750 -21.20 24.16 -27.35
C ALA A 750 -20.51 22.80 -27.48
N ILE A 751 -20.84 21.89 -26.58
CA ILE A 751 -20.43 20.49 -26.64
C ILE A 751 -21.14 19.83 -27.83
N ARG A 752 -20.36 19.25 -28.75
CA ARG A 752 -20.90 18.53 -29.90
C ARG A 752 -21.20 17.09 -29.49
N LEU A 753 -22.49 16.78 -29.35
CA LEU A 753 -22.97 15.42 -29.12
C LEU A 753 -22.92 14.62 -30.43
N PRO A 754 -22.57 13.32 -30.38
CA PRO A 754 -22.43 12.51 -31.58
C PRO A 754 -23.80 12.17 -32.18
N GLU A 755 -23.91 12.17 -33.51
CA GLU A 755 -25.16 11.79 -34.21
C GLU A 755 -25.61 10.35 -33.91
N LYS A 756 -24.65 9.45 -33.68
CA LYS A 756 -24.84 8.04 -33.33
C LYS A 756 -23.94 7.65 -32.15
N GLY A 757 -24.41 6.75 -31.30
CA GLY A 757 -23.67 6.28 -30.13
C GLY A 757 -23.68 7.27 -28.96
N TYR A 758 -22.65 7.19 -28.12
CA TYR A 758 -22.51 7.96 -26.88
C TYR A 758 -21.16 8.69 -26.85
N THR A 759 -21.11 9.85 -26.20
CA THR A 759 -19.88 10.57 -25.82
C THR A 759 -19.79 10.65 -24.30
N ALA A 760 -18.60 10.84 -23.76
CA ALA A 760 -18.39 11.07 -22.33
C ALA A 760 -18.14 12.56 -22.06
N ILE A 761 -18.79 13.08 -21.02
CA ILE A 761 -18.45 14.35 -20.37
C ILE A 761 -17.98 14.00 -18.95
N ALA A 762 -16.75 14.38 -18.62
CA ALA A 762 -16.16 14.20 -17.31
C ALA A 762 -15.86 15.57 -16.68
N LEU A 763 -16.52 15.90 -15.58
CA LEU A 763 -16.16 17.02 -14.71
C LEU A 763 -15.11 16.54 -13.72
N ILE A 764 -14.00 17.27 -13.60
CA ILE A 764 -12.80 16.80 -12.88
C ILE A 764 -12.16 17.90 -12.01
N GLU A 765 -11.39 17.47 -11.00
CA GLU A 765 -10.55 18.34 -10.17
C GLU A 765 -9.09 17.90 -10.23
N ALA A 766 -8.17 18.83 -10.47
CA ALA A 766 -6.75 18.51 -10.54
C ALA A 766 -6.19 18.09 -9.17
N ASN A 767 -5.19 17.21 -9.18
CA ASN A 767 -4.43 16.76 -8.00
C ASN A 767 -5.25 16.06 -6.91
N LYS A 768 -6.44 15.55 -7.24
CA LYS A 768 -7.24 14.67 -6.37
C LYS A 768 -7.05 13.21 -6.77
N GLU A 769 -6.95 12.31 -5.79
CA GLU A 769 -6.77 10.87 -6.01
C GLU A 769 -7.78 10.29 -7.02
N PRO A 770 -9.11 10.50 -6.87
CA PRO A 770 -10.11 10.00 -7.83
C PRO A 770 -9.87 10.45 -9.28
N THR A 771 -9.55 11.72 -9.50
CA THR A 771 -9.27 12.27 -10.84
C THR A 771 -7.96 11.71 -11.40
N ASN A 772 -6.92 11.57 -10.57
CA ASN A 772 -5.63 11.04 -10.98
C ASN A 772 -5.74 9.59 -11.49
N HIS A 773 -6.58 8.76 -10.85
CA HIS A 773 -6.89 7.41 -11.36
C HIS A 773 -7.57 7.44 -12.72
N LEU A 774 -8.66 8.21 -12.86
CA LEU A 774 -9.38 8.35 -14.13
C LEU A 774 -8.44 8.80 -15.26
N LEU A 775 -7.65 9.86 -15.05
CA LEU A 775 -6.76 10.39 -16.09
C LEU A 775 -5.65 9.39 -16.46
N ARG A 776 -5.17 8.58 -15.51
CA ARG A 776 -4.21 7.50 -15.80
C ARG A 776 -4.81 6.41 -16.65
N ASP A 777 -6.04 5.96 -16.35
CA ASP A 777 -6.76 5.00 -17.18
C ASP A 777 -6.88 5.52 -18.62
N MET A 778 -7.32 6.77 -18.79
CA MET A 778 -7.46 7.40 -20.10
C MET A 778 -6.14 7.48 -20.86
N SER A 779 -5.05 7.86 -20.18
CA SER A 779 -3.71 7.92 -20.79
C SER A 779 -3.11 6.55 -21.09
N GLY A 780 -3.47 5.52 -20.31
CA GLY A 780 -3.04 4.14 -20.51
C GLY A 780 -3.74 3.48 -21.70
N MET A 781 -4.97 3.92 -22.01
CA MET A 781 -5.81 3.45 -23.10
C MET A 781 -5.79 4.38 -24.32
N LYS A 782 -4.70 5.13 -24.51
CA LYS A 782 -4.57 6.16 -25.56
C LYS A 782 -5.02 5.65 -26.93
N ASP A 783 -4.43 4.55 -27.38
CA ASP A 783 -4.64 4.05 -28.74
C ASP A 783 -6.05 3.45 -28.91
N ASP A 784 -6.63 2.85 -27.87
CA ASP A 784 -7.99 2.33 -27.90
C ASP A 784 -9.01 3.47 -28.12
N PHE A 785 -8.87 4.58 -27.39
CA PHE A 785 -9.74 5.75 -27.53
C PHE A 785 -9.57 6.49 -28.87
N GLU A 786 -8.35 6.54 -29.39
CA GLU A 786 -8.10 7.11 -30.72
C GLU A 786 -8.72 6.26 -31.83
N ASN A 787 -8.62 4.93 -31.74
CA ASN A 787 -9.25 4.01 -32.68
C ASN A 787 -10.78 4.09 -32.65
N LEU A 788 -11.37 4.36 -31.48
CA LEU A 788 -12.81 4.58 -31.32
C LEU A 788 -13.27 5.87 -32.03
N GLY A 789 -12.43 6.90 -32.06
CA GLY A 789 -12.66 8.14 -32.80
C GLY A 789 -13.77 9.05 -32.26
N VAL A 790 -14.32 8.74 -31.08
CA VAL A 790 -15.40 9.51 -30.44
C VAL A 790 -14.80 10.62 -29.57
N PRO A 791 -15.19 11.90 -29.75
CA PRO A 791 -14.73 12.99 -28.88
C PRO A 791 -15.16 12.76 -27.43
N LEU A 792 -14.27 13.03 -26.48
CA LEU A 792 -14.53 12.92 -25.03
C LEU A 792 -14.22 14.27 -24.38
N TYR A 793 -15.10 14.79 -23.54
CA TYR A 793 -14.96 16.12 -22.95
C TYR A 793 -14.51 16.00 -21.49
N PHE A 794 -13.34 16.55 -21.17
CA PHE A 794 -12.77 16.60 -19.83
C PHE A 794 -12.72 18.05 -19.38
N VAL A 795 -13.55 18.37 -18.39
CA VAL A 795 -13.90 19.73 -18.01
C VAL A 795 -13.47 19.94 -16.56
N PHE A 796 -12.50 20.82 -16.34
CA PHE A 796 -12.13 21.21 -14.98
C PHE A 796 -13.27 22.01 -14.35
N LYS A 797 -13.48 21.80 -13.05
CA LYS A 797 -14.47 22.53 -12.23
C LYS A 797 -14.43 24.04 -12.48
N ASP A 798 -13.24 24.59 -12.62
CA ASP A 798 -12.98 26.00 -12.89
C ASP A 798 -11.56 26.20 -13.49
N ALA A 799 -11.21 27.46 -13.77
CA ALA A 799 -9.92 27.83 -14.34
C ALA A 799 -8.74 27.60 -13.38
N ASP A 800 -8.97 27.66 -12.07
CA ASP A 800 -7.92 27.44 -11.07
C ASP A 800 -7.50 25.96 -11.07
N HIS A 801 -8.46 25.05 -11.11
CA HIS A 801 -8.20 23.61 -11.24
C HIS A 801 -7.52 23.26 -12.57
N GLN A 802 -7.87 23.95 -13.65
CA GLN A 802 -7.15 23.78 -14.92
C GLN A 802 -5.68 24.25 -14.80
N ALA A 803 -5.43 25.39 -14.16
CA ALA A 803 -4.08 25.93 -13.99
C ALA A 803 -3.19 25.04 -13.11
N LYS A 804 -3.79 24.31 -12.15
CA LYS A 804 -3.10 23.33 -11.30
C LYS A 804 -2.71 22.03 -12.02
N PHE A 805 -3.32 21.75 -13.18
CA PHE A 805 -3.12 20.48 -13.88
C PHE A 805 -1.81 20.44 -14.66
N ASN A 806 -0.95 19.47 -14.34
CA ASN A 806 0.29 19.24 -15.06
C ASN A 806 0.22 17.99 -15.93
N ARG A 807 0.15 18.18 -17.25
CA ARG A 807 0.12 17.08 -18.23
C ARG A 807 1.36 16.18 -18.19
N ALA A 808 2.51 16.71 -17.78
CA ALA A 808 3.75 15.94 -17.73
C ALA A 808 3.74 14.83 -16.67
N ASP A 809 2.80 14.86 -15.72
CA ASP A 809 2.64 13.81 -14.71
C ASP A 809 1.97 12.53 -15.26
N PHE A 810 1.50 12.55 -16.50
CA PHE A 810 0.74 11.48 -17.15
C PHE A 810 1.41 11.04 -18.45
N ARG A 811 1.04 9.83 -18.92
CA ARG A 811 1.36 9.41 -20.29
C ARG A 811 0.60 10.30 -21.28
N ALA A 812 1.01 10.26 -22.55
CA ALA A 812 0.32 11.01 -23.59
C ALA A 812 -1.17 10.65 -23.62
N PHE A 813 -2.04 11.66 -23.56
CA PHE A 813 -3.49 11.49 -23.59
C PHE A 813 -4.00 11.23 -25.02
N PRO A 814 -5.13 10.51 -25.18
CA PRO A 814 -5.78 10.34 -26.46
C PRO A 814 -6.12 11.69 -27.12
N SER A 815 -5.80 11.83 -28.40
CA SER A 815 -6.08 13.05 -29.19
C SER A 815 -7.58 13.36 -29.35
N VAL A 816 -8.46 12.40 -29.04
CA VAL A 816 -9.92 12.59 -29.01
C VAL A 816 -10.42 13.32 -27.75
N MET A 817 -9.59 13.45 -26.71
CA MET A 817 -9.94 14.23 -25.52
C MET A 817 -9.99 15.73 -25.84
N ARG A 818 -11.03 16.39 -25.32
CA ARG A 818 -11.29 17.82 -25.46
C ARG A 818 -11.31 18.42 -24.07
N TRP A 819 -10.40 19.37 -23.84
CA TRP A 819 -10.19 19.98 -22.53
C TRP A 819 -10.88 21.35 -22.44
N GLY A 820 -11.38 21.69 -21.25
CA GLY A 820 -11.94 22.99 -20.97
C GLY A 820 -12.29 23.18 -19.50
N THR A 821 -13.02 24.25 -19.21
CA THR A 821 -13.49 24.60 -17.87
C THR A 821 -15.00 24.80 -17.85
N ASP A 822 -15.61 24.51 -16.71
CA ASP A 822 -17.02 24.81 -16.45
C ASP A 822 -17.15 26.29 -16.07
N LEU A 823 -17.94 27.04 -16.83
CA LEU A 823 -18.16 28.46 -16.57
C LEU A 823 -19.26 28.62 -15.53
N ASP A 824 -18.89 29.09 -14.34
CA ASP A 824 -19.81 29.35 -13.21
C ASP A 824 -20.62 28.10 -12.78
N GLY A 825 -20.08 26.89 -12.97
CA GLY A 825 -20.75 25.64 -12.58
C GLY A 825 -22.00 25.30 -13.44
N ARG A 826 -22.18 25.93 -14.60
CA ARG A 826 -23.38 25.76 -15.43
C ARG A 826 -23.51 24.35 -15.98
N LEU A 827 -22.41 23.73 -16.40
CA LEU A 827 -22.40 22.36 -16.88
C LEU A 827 -22.76 21.40 -15.74
N LEU A 828 -22.11 21.53 -14.57
CA LEU A 828 -22.41 20.71 -13.40
C LEU A 828 -23.88 20.82 -13.01
N LYS A 829 -24.43 22.04 -12.93
CA LYS A 829 -25.84 22.27 -12.62
C LYS A 829 -26.78 21.60 -13.63
N GLY A 830 -26.51 21.76 -14.92
CA GLY A 830 -27.33 21.16 -15.98
C GLY A 830 -27.32 19.63 -15.95
N LEU A 831 -26.17 19.02 -15.64
CA LEU A 831 -26.05 17.57 -15.46
C LEU A 831 -26.77 17.12 -14.18
N ALA A 832 -26.55 17.81 -13.05
CA ALA A 832 -27.12 17.48 -11.76
C ALA A 832 -28.65 17.54 -11.75
N GLU A 833 -29.24 18.60 -12.34
CA GLU A 833 -30.70 18.73 -12.45
C GLU A 833 -31.32 17.64 -13.32
N GLY A 834 -30.71 17.36 -14.49
CA GLY A 834 -31.23 16.35 -15.43
C GLY A 834 -31.11 14.91 -14.91
N LEU A 835 -30.16 14.66 -14.02
CA LEU A 835 -29.89 13.36 -13.40
C LEU A 835 -30.41 13.24 -11.97
N ARG A 836 -30.97 14.32 -11.39
CA ARG A 836 -31.43 14.41 -10.00
C ARG A 836 -30.35 14.02 -8.99
N LEU A 837 -29.12 14.47 -9.24
CA LEU A 837 -27.99 14.22 -8.34
C LEU A 837 -28.17 15.03 -7.06
N THR A 838 -28.14 14.34 -5.92
CA THR A 838 -28.27 14.93 -4.58
C THR A 838 -26.94 15.43 -4.02
N ASN A 839 -25.83 14.85 -4.50
CA ASN A 839 -24.47 15.27 -4.15
C ASN A 839 -23.69 15.63 -5.43
N THR A 840 -23.26 16.89 -5.53
CA THR A 840 -22.45 17.41 -6.64
C THR A 840 -20.99 17.67 -6.28
N GLU A 841 -20.61 17.43 -5.02
CA GLU A 841 -19.25 17.64 -4.51
C GLU A 841 -18.31 16.48 -4.87
N SER A 842 -18.86 15.29 -5.16
CA SER A 842 -18.07 14.10 -5.44
C SER A 842 -17.61 14.07 -6.91
N LEU A 843 -16.45 14.68 -7.17
CA LEU A 843 -15.77 14.65 -8.47
C LEU A 843 -14.67 13.55 -8.49
N PRO A 844 -14.38 12.93 -9.66
CA PRO A 844 -14.92 13.25 -10.98
C PRO A 844 -16.38 12.80 -11.18
N LEU A 845 -17.16 13.60 -11.92
CA LEU A 845 -18.51 13.23 -12.40
C LEU A 845 -18.41 12.90 -13.90
N ILE A 846 -18.62 11.63 -14.25
CA ILE A 846 -18.62 11.15 -15.63
C ILE A 846 -20.05 10.85 -16.06
N VAL A 847 -20.44 11.38 -17.22
CA VAL A 847 -21.76 11.18 -17.83
C VAL A 847 -21.58 10.71 -19.28
N LEU A 848 -22.17 9.56 -19.64
CA LEU A 848 -22.23 9.11 -21.03
C LEU A 848 -23.61 9.36 -21.62
N LEU A 849 -23.66 10.13 -22.71
CA LEU A 849 -24.90 10.61 -23.32
C LEU A 849 -24.87 10.59 -24.85
N ASN A 850 -26.05 10.51 -25.46
CA ASN A 850 -26.25 10.55 -26.92
C ASN A 850 -26.77 11.92 -27.40
N ALA A 851 -26.99 12.08 -28.71
CA ALA A 851 -27.53 13.30 -29.33
C ALA A 851 -28.85 13.83 -28.72
N LYS A 852 -29.64 12.98 -28.05
CA LYS A 852 -30.91 13.36 -27.43
C LYS A 852 -30.76 13.76 -25.95
N GLY A 853 -29.54 13.84 -25.44
CA GLY A 853 -29.27 14.09 -24.02
C GLY A 853 -29.63 12.92 -23.10
N LYS A 854 -29.93 11.73 -23.65
CA LYS A 854 -30.25 10.55 -22.85
C LYS A 854 -28.96 9.99 -22.27
N VAL A 855 -28.92 9.85 -20.95
CA VAL A 855 -27.77 9.35 -20.20
C VAL A 855 -27.93 7.87 -19.92
N VAL A 856 -26.88 7.09 -20.19
CA VAL A 856 -26.86 5.62 -19.95
C VAL A 856 -25.83 5.19 -18.90
N PHE A 857 -24.95 6.10 -18.49
CA PHE A 857 -23.99 5.84 -17.44
C PHE A 857 -23.65 7.13 -16.71
N VAL A 858 -23.59 7.04 -15.39
CA VAL A 858 -23.15 8.07 -14.47
C VAL A 858 -22.18 7.43 -13.50
N SER A 859 -21.05 8.08 -13.26
CA SER A 859 -20.13 7.74 -12.17
C SER A 859 -19.73 9.00 -11.45
N GLN A 860 -19.71 8.96 -10.11
CA GLN A 860 -19.30 10.07 -9.25
C GLN A 860 -18.21 9.60 -8.27
N GLY A 861 -17.22 10.45 -8.06
CA GLY A 861 -16.15 10.21 -7.10
C GLY A 861 -15.20 9.10 -7.51
N TYR A 862 -14.72 8.37 -6.51
CA TYR A 862 -13.63 7.41 -6.68
C TYR A 862 -14.08 6.09 -7.31
N ARG A 863 -13.43 5.78 -8.43
CA ARG A 863 -13.53 4.49 -9.09
C ARG A 863 -12.34 4.28 -10.01
N VAL A 864 -11.69 3.12 -9.89
CA VAL A 864 -10.60 2.70 -10.79
C VAL A 864 -11.15 1.87 -11.93
N GLY A 865 -10.49 1.91 -13.10
CA GLY A 865 -10.91 1.20 -14.31
C GLY A 865 -12.02 1.93 -15.07
N LEU A 866 -12.23 3.22 -14.80
CA LEU A 866 -13.26 4.02 -15.45
C LEU A 866 -13.03 4.15 -16.95
N GLY A 867 -11.76 4.24 -17.39
CA GLY A 867 -11.43 4.27 -18.82
C GLY A 867 -11.98 3.04 -19.56
N THR A 868 -11.80 1.85 -18.99
CA THR A 868 -12.32 0.61 -19.56
C THR A 868 -13.85 0.56 -19.59
N GLN A 869 -14.52 1.09 -18.56
CA GLN A 869 -15.98 1.16 -18.54
C GLN A 869 -16.53 2.12 -19.59
N ILE A 870 -15.94 3.31 -19.70
CA ILE A 870 -16.29 4.30 -20.74
C ILE A 870 -16.13 3.65 -22.12
N MET A 871 -14.99 2.98 -22.36
CA MET A 871 -14.72 2.26 -23.60
C MET A 871 -15.79 1.20 -23.88
N ASN A 872 -16.07 0.33 -22.92
CA ASN A 872 -17.03 -0.77 -23.07
C ASN A 872 -18.43 -0.27 -23.42
N ILE A 873 -18.88 0.83 -22.82
CA ILE A 873 -20.22 1.38 -23.07
C ILE A 873 -20.29 2.06 -24.42
N ILE A 874 -19.30 2.88 -24.79
CA ILE A 874 -19.29 3.57 -26.10
C ILE A 874 -19.13 2.56 -27.25
N SER A 875 -18.42 1.45 -27.02
CA SER A 875 -18.23 0.37 -28.00
C SER A 875 -19.49 -0.45 -28.29
N ARG A 876 -20.50 -0.41 -27.41
CA ARG A 876 -21.77 -1.13 -27.60
C ARG A 876 -22.58 -0.41 -28.69
N LYS A 877 -22.74 -1.08 -29.83
CA LYS A 877 -23.48 -0.59 -31.00
C LYS A 877 -24.97 -0.51 -30.77
#